data_AF-A0A2N2MK48-F1
#
_entry.id   AF-A0A2N2MK48-F1
#
_cell.length_a   1.000
_cell.length_b   1.000
_cell.length_c   1.000
_cell.angle_alpha   90.00
_cell.angle_beta   90.00
_cell.angle_gamma   90.00
#
_symmetry.space_group_name_H-M   'P 1'
#
loop_
_entity.id
_entity.type
_entity.pdbx_description
1 polymer ?
#
loop_
_entity_poly.entity_id
_entity_poly.type
_entity_poly.pdbx_seq_one_letter_code
_entity_poly.pdbx_strand_id
1 'polypeptide(L)'
;MNLISGTVLILTTAEKVLGAGFLAAENLIFTCAHILPQENNVQVKFLVDGSIQPAYIRLRTKSPTHDFAVLHIEKIPTKAKILPISRLARVKSEYSYPYFRGNGVIEARAPGELAANIGTQQIFQLKSQQKNIHLLSGAPVIDLNQNAVAGFVSIPTGTAMEPEKQDGTRNVYVISFPTEVLQGKFPPAVAGDKSEIIVINNQPGGGDIIGGQTTNPEPDETVFEDNYLQEDLPDWLKQISDLDIDNVKTVVENEKEASWEDWPKPAIDIHQDFFEETEPDYPERSPIAPESDEFNEMPDWLPELSEPNSSEPAEFILEESAMPPTLAKPTEKRVLNTNFASAQDQRLLMRNEALYPGNTYDLLVDVGLPWDRDTSLLGKQAYFPEDSETPYLRKEDREKGWFDLDAVFVSQEFQPSLVSGRIRVPLNPLTRSTPYIAGEIASQPGPLKLRLKAPNESASKRAHGRLSLYYGAQVLQSAILNVGVSTNATLDEENYGEVDYVLTSNYQRLGNLSSRQRTSTGRDERVKVSILMNDDLSGSHRILLKGDDEKNQSASLPPAWKAYDTQIIGDMLEEARRVLSNPSGRSLDFESDTFLLDKFKEDLIALAKLGANLYNILLQGITPAENVPPMLWRQRFRKALHPGDIIQLARAGSVPSTHVIPWTLIYDHPLEPDRSDLPLKICRVVEEQWDADFLKRKQPYRDQDISVCPYEGEHEPNTVCPFGFWGYRYTLEQPISALLNQAWDVEPARNILITNPVKMAVAATTDIPRQSRYKQHFQSIQDSVNAEYIPNIPATERDQVRDSLRDPQLVYILCHGGKDGKLTYLNIGPRGKDALHTITPDLPGVWGEHDYIDLDKWHATRPLVFINGCYTTDLLPDLTLNFVSAFRDLMAGGVIGTEIPVAVEYGYLAAEKFFERLGRGEDVGQAILGMRWDLLNQGSLLGLAYTPYAMADLRFERQPSQPAASSTEL
;
A
#
# COMPACT_ATOMS: atom_id res chain seq x y z
N MET A 1 -9.49 19.53 31.25
CA MET A 1 -9.57 19.26 32.70
C MET A 1 -8.19 19.03 33.31
N ASN A 2 -7.89 19.45 34.55
CA ASN A 2 -6.66 19.01 35.25
C ASN A 2 -6.95 17.71 36.01
N LEU A 3 -6.63 16.57 35.40
CA LEU A 3 -6.95 15.24 35.92
C LEU A 3 -6.21 14.92 37.23
N ILE A 4 -4.95 15.35 37.36
CA ILE A 4 -4.14 15.17 38.56
C ILE A 4 -4.83 15.74 39.81
N SER A 5 -5.67 16.78 39.65
CA SER A 5 -6.42 17.36 40.77
C SER A 5 -7.52 16.46 41.35
N GLY A 6 -7.99 15.43 40.63
CA GLY A 6 -9.01 14.50 41.14
C GLY A 6 -8.64 13.01 41.08
N THR A 7 -7.55 12.64 40.40
CA THR A 7 -7.05 11.25 40.36
C THR A 7 -6.33 10.88 41.66
N VAL A 8 -6.55 9.63 42.09
CA VAL A 8 -5.95 9.04 43.30
C VAL A 8 -5.34 7.68 43.02
N LEU A 9 -4.43 7.25 43.90
CA LEU A 9 -3.96 5.86 44.00
C LEU A 9 -4.64 5.17 45.17
N ILE A 10 -5.08 3.94 44.97
CA ILE A 10 -5.65 3.08 46.02
C ILE A 10 -4.51 2.23 46.59
N LEU A 11 -4.36 2.24 47.91
CA LEU A 11 -3.28 1.60 48.65
C LEU A 11 -3.83 0.61 49.69
N THR A 12 -3.04 -0.42 50.03
CA THR A 12 -3.25 -1.20 51.25
C THR A 12 -2.97 -0.33 52.49
N THR A 13 -3.33 -0.84 53.67
CA THR A 13 -2.93 -0.29 54.98
C THR A 13 -1.42 -0.24 55.20
N ALA A 14 -0.64 -0.97 54.41
CA ALA A 14 0.83 -0.96 54.37
C ALA A 14 1.38 -0.16 53.17
N GLU A 15 0.63 0.83 52.67
CA GLU A 15 0.96 1.74 51.57
C GLU A 15 1.28 1.09 50.20
N LYS A 16 1.12 -0.23 50.03
CA LYS A 16 1.31 -0.91 48.74
C LYS A 16 0.20 -0.51 47.77
N VAL A 17 0.57 -0.03 46.58
CA VAL A 17 -0.40 0.36 45.54
C VAL A 17 -1.16 -0.86 45.01
N LEU A 18 -2.49 -0.73 44.94
CA LEU A 18 -3.44 -1.71 44.44
C LEU A 18 -3.96 -1.35 43.04
N GLY A 19 -4.16 -0.05 42.77
CA GLY A 19 -4.65 0.46 41.50
C GLY A 19 -4.95 1.96 41.58
N ALA A 20 -5.77 2.47 40.65
CA ALA A 20 -6.12 3.88 40.55
C ALA A 20 -7.60 4.13 40.88
N GLY A 21 -7.96 5.40 41.09
CA GLY A 21 -9.34 5.85 41.20
C GLY A 21 -9.45 7.34 40.94
N PHE A 22 -10.65 7.90 41.06
CA PHE A 22 -10.86 9.34 40.97
C PHE A 22 -12.00 9.85 41.84
N LEU A 23 -11.89 11.10 42.30
CA LEU A 23 -12.87 11.81 43.10
C LEU A 23 -14.04 12.28 42.22
N ALA A 24 -15.16 11.56 42.31
CA ALA A 24 -16.35 11.76 41.47
C ALA A 24 -17.39 12.71 42.10
N ALA A 25 -17.41 12.79 43.43
CA ALA A 25 -18.30 13.65 44.19
C ALA A 25 -17.66 13.98 45.55
N GLU A 26 -18.33 14.81 46.35
CA GLU A 26 -17.85 15.18 47.67
C GLU A 26 -17.69 13.94 48.55
N ASN A 27 -16.47 13.70 49.03
CA ASN A 27 -16.02 12.53 49.79
C ASN A 27 -16.08 11.17 49.08
N LEU A 28 -16.41 11.10 47.78
CA LEU A 28 -16.65 9.83 47.07
C LEU A 28 -15.69 9.59 45.90
N ILE A 29 -15.08 8.41 45.91
CA ILE A 29 -14.04 7.98 44.96
C ILE A 29 -14.47 6.70 44.26
N PHE A 30 -14.33 6.66 42.94
CA PHE A 30 -14.67 5.49 42.13
C PHE A 30 -13.41 4.76 41.65
N THR A 31 -13.49 3.43 41.63
CA THR A 31 -12.41 2.52 41.22
C THR A 31 -12.97 1.14 40.82
N CYS A 32 -12.13 0.23 40.33
CA CYS A 32 -12.50 -1.17 40.09
C CYS A 32 -12.76 -1.92 41.41
N ALA A 33 -13.74 -2.83 41.44
CA ALA A 33 -13.96 -3.68 42.60
C ALA A 33 -12.88 -4.76 42.77
N HIS A 34 -12.23 -5.19 41.69
CA HIS A 34 -11.26 -6.28 41.74
C HIS A 34 -9.93 -5.93 42.41
N ILE A 35 -9.50 -4.67 42.37
CA ILE A 35 -8.22 -4.25 42.99
C ILE A 35 -8.30 -4.16 44.52
N LEU A 36 -9.51 -4.09 45.08
CA LEU A 36 -9.71 -3.89 46.51
C LEU A 36 -9.44 -5.20 47.29
N PRO A 37 -8.86 -5.14 48.51
CA PRO A 37 -8.72 -6.29 49.38
C PRO A 37 -10.11 -6.78 49.84
N GLN A 38 -10.18 -7.90 50.58
CA GLN A 38 -11.42 -8.28 51.27
C GLN A 38 -11.72 -7.38 52.48
N GLU A 39 -10.73 -6.63 52.96
CA GLU A 39 -10.88 -5.63 54.03
C GLU A 39 -11.79 -4.47 53.58
N ASN A 40 -12.67 -4.00 54.48
CA ASN A 40 -13.59 -2.89 54.20
C ASN A 40 -12.91 -1.50 54.12
N ASN A 41 -11.61 -1.42 54.44
CA ASN A 41 -10.84 -0.20 54.54
C ASN A 41 -9.62 -0.25 53.62
N VAL A 42 -9.34 0.85 52.94
CA VAL A 42 -8.12 1.07 52.15
C VAL A 42 -7.54 2.45 52.48
N GLN A 43 -6.31 2.69 52.07
CA GLN A 43 -5.75 4.04 52.06
C GLN A 43 -5.83 4.61 50.64
N VAL A 44 -5.97 5.93 50.53
CA VAL A 44 -6.07 6.63 49.25
C VAL A 44 -5.08 7.77 49.22
N LYS A 45 -4.18 7.78 48.23
CA LYS A 45 -3.18 8.83 48.04
C LYS A 45 -3.58 9.74 46.89
N PHE A 46 -3.77 11.02 47.18
CA PHE A 46 -4.11 12.04 46.19
C PHE A 46 -2.90 12.45 45.37
N LEU A 47 -3.00 12.44 44.04
CA LEU A 47 -1.87 12.80 43.17
C LEU A 47 -1.55 14.31 43.17
N VAL A 48 -2.51 15.15 43.57
CA VAL A 48 -2.38 16.63 43.55
C VAL A 48 -1.43 17.19 44.62
N ASP A 49 -1.30 16.50 45.76
CA ASP A 49 -0.48 16.94 46.90
C ASP A 49 0.20 15.80 47.67
N GLY A 50 0.02 14.55 47.24
CA GLY A 50 0.62 13.37 47.85
C GLY A 50 -0.01 12.96 49.19
N SER A 51 -1.05 13.65 49.66
CA SER A 51 -1.68 13.34 50.95
C SER A 51 -2.42 12.00 50.92
N ILE A 52 -2.37 11.28 52.05
CA ILE A 52 -3.01 9.97 52.23
C ILE A 52 -4.22 10.14 53.16
N GLN A 53 -5.36 9.57 52.77
CA GLN A 53 -6.60 9.55 53.55
C GLN A 53 -7.07 8.10 53.74
N PRO A 54 -7.62 7.73 54.91
CA PRO A 54 -8.35 6.48 55.05
C PRO A 54 -9.65 6.54 54.24
N ALA A 55 -9.99 5.44 53.57
CA ALA A 55 -11.23 5.32 52.81
C ALA A 55 -11.95 4.01 53.12
N TYR A 56 -13.26 4.10 53.30
CA TYR A 56 -14.16 3.00 53.61
C TYR A 56 -14.91 2.58 52.34
N ILE A 57 -14.96 1.28 52.05
CA ILE A 57 -15.71 0.76 50.90
C ILE A 57 -17.22 0.88 51.22
N ARG A 58 -17.93 1.76 50.50
CA ARG A 58 -19.40 1.94 50.65
C ARG A 58 -20.19 0.96 49.80
N LEU A 59 -19.72 0.72 48.59
CA LEU A 59 -20.34 -0.17 47.62
C LEU A 59 -19.23 -0.91 46.88
N ARG A 60 -19.44 -2.21 46.66
CA ARG A 60 -18.54 -3.05 45.88
C ARG A 60 -19.36 -4.04 45.07
N THR A 61 -19.33 -3.90 43.76
CA THR A 61 -19.99 -4.81 42.82
C THR A 61 -18.91 -5.48 41.99
N LYS A 62 -18.81 -6.81 42.09
CA LYS A 62 -17.83 -7.64 41.37
C LYS A 62 -18.54 -8.81 40.69
N SER A 63 -18.63 -8.76 39.37
CA SER A 63 -19.19 -9.77 38.48
C SER A 63 -18.56 -9.60 37.08
N PRO A 64 -18.72 -10.56 36.14
CA PRO A 64 -18.20 -10.41 34.78
C PRO A 64 -18.70 -9.16 34.04
N THR A 65 -19.87 -8.66 34.45
CA THR A 65 -20.58 -7.53 33.83
C THR A 65 -20.48 -6.23 34.62
N HIS A 66 -20.03 -6.28 35.88
CA HIS A 66 -19.94 -5.12 36.78
C HIS A 66 -18.71 -5.27 37.69
N ASP A 67 -17.70 -4.43 37.51
CA ASP A 67 -16.49 -4.39 38.34
C ASP A 67 -16.20 -2.97 38.81
N PHE A 68 -16.97 -2.50 39.80
CA PHE A 68 -16.84 -1.15 40.33
C PHE A 68 -17.05 -1.07 41.84
N ALA A 69 -16.34 -0.14 42.46
CA ALA A 69 -16.48 0.15 43.87
C ALA A 69 -16.48 1.66 44.13
N VAL A 70 -17.21 2.05 45.17
CA VAL A 70 -17.31 3.41 45.67
C VAL A 70 -16.68 3.46 47.05
N LEU A 71 -15.63 4.25 47.19
CA LEU A 71 -14.93 4.50 48.44
C LEU A 71 -15.36 5.84 49.02
N HIS A 72 -15.47 5.92 50.34
CA HIS A 72 -15.79 7.14 51.07
C HIS A 72 -14.62 7.55 51.96
N ILE A 73 -14.12 8.76 51.77
CA ILE A 73 -13.09 9.39 52.61
C ILE A 73 -13.73 10.37 53.61
N GLU A 74 -13.07 10.63 54.74
CA GLU A 74 -13.58 11.59 55.74
C GLU A 74 -13.20 13.04 55.43
N LYS A 75 -12.12 13.26 54.68
CA LYS A 75 -11.57 14.59 54.41
C LYS A 75 -10.95 14.68 53.02
N ILE A 76 -11.49 15.57 52.18
CA ILE A 76 -10.89 15.93 50.90
C ILE A 76 -9.70 16.88 51.14
N PRO A 77 -8.52 16.65 50.53
CA PRO A 77 -7.41 17.60 50.56
C PRO A 77 -7.78 18.90 49.85
N THR A 78 -7.36 20.06 50.38
CA THR A 78 -7.81 21.39 49.89
C THR A 78 -7.47 21.68 48.43
N LYS A 79 -6.49 20.97 47.85
CA LYS A 79 -6.10 21.08 46.43
C LYS A 79 -6.85 20.11 45.51
N ALA A 80 -7.50 19.09 46.06
CA ALA A 80 -8.23 18.11 45.29
C ALA A 80 -9.53 18.70 44.73
N LYS A 81 -9.89 18.30 43.52
CA LYS A 81 -11.08 18.74 42.80
C LYS A 81 -11.89 17.53 42.35
N ILE A 82 -13.20 17.63 42.51
CA ILE A 82 -14.13 16.66 41.93
C ILE A 82 -13.99 16.73 40.40
N LEU A 83 -13.81 15.57 39.76
CA LEU A 83 -13.86 15.46 38.31
C LEU A 83 -15.34 15.34 37.90
N PRO A 84 -15.91 16.28 37.13
CA PRO A 84 -17.30 16.17 36.69
C PRO A 84 -17.47 14.93 35.81
N ILE A 85 -18.52 14.16 36.05
CA ILE A 85 -18.89 12.98 35.25
C ILE A 85 -19.86 13.41 34.15
N SER A 86 -19.66 12.92 32.92
CA SER A 86 -20.54 13.22 31.79
C SER A 86 -21.90 12.54 31.95
N ARG A 87 -22.97 13.24 31.55
CA ARG A 87 -24.30 12.61 31.40
C ARG A 87 -24.37 11.91 30.03
N LEU A 88 -23.67 10.79 29.88
CA LEU A 88 -23.75 9.99 28.66
C LEU A 88 -25.17 9.41 28.51
N ALA A 89 -25.94 9.97 27.58
CA ALA A 89 -27.16 9.37 27.10
C ALA A 89 -26.80 8.13 26.27
N ARG A 90 -27.10 6.93 26.80
CA ARG A 90 -27.03 5.59 26.16
C ARG A 90 -26.28 5.54 24.81
N VAL A 91 -24.95 5.42 24.86
CA VAL A 91 -24.17 5.03 23.68
C VAL A 91 -24.26 3.51 23.54
N LYS A 92 -24.97 3.02 22.51
CA LYS A 92 -24.80 1.65 22.00
C LYS A 92 -23.55 1.63 21.12
N SER A 93 -22.50 0.91 21.50
CA SER A 93 -21.36 0.62 20.63
C SER A 93 -20.62 -0.65 21.05
N GLU A 94 -20.10 -1.38 20.08
CA GLU A 94 -19.61 -2.76 20.21
C GLU A 94 -18.09 -2.83 20.01
N TYR A 95 -17.30 -2.22 20.92
CA TYR A 95 -15.83 -2.11 20.75
C TYR A 95 -15.02 -2.54 21.97
N SER A 96 -13.92 -3.27 21.69
CA SER A 96 -12.92 -3.74 22.65
C SER A 96 -11.53 -3.21 22.25
N TYR A 97 -10.80 -2.61 23.20
CA TYR A 97 -9.53 -1.91 22.92
C TYR A 97 -8.28 -2.76 23.21
N PRO A 98 -7.30 -2.85 22.28
CA PRO A 98 -5.99 -3.49 22.52
C PRO A 98 -4.94 -2.54 23.15
N TYR A 99 -3.90 -3.13 23.76
CA TYR A 99 -2.84 -2.42 24.50
C TYR A 99 -1.54 -2.20 23.69
N PHE A 100 -0.89 -1.04 23.86
CA PHE A 100 0.46 -0.74 23.34
C PHE A 100 1.55 -0.73 24.43
N ARG A 101 2.78 -1.16 24.07
CA ARG A 101 3.97 -1.25 24.94
C ARG A 101 5.04 -0.20 24.54
N GLY A 102 5.74 0.39 25.51
CA GLY A 102 6.84 1.33 25.27
C GLY A 102 7.77 1.49 26.49
N ASN A 103 9.05 1.83 26.27
CA ASN A 103 10.11 1.81 27.30
C ASN A 103 10.74 3.21 27.55
N GLY A 104 10.88 3.60 28.83
CA GLY A 104 11.99 4.43 29.34
C GLY A 104 11.83 5.96 29.50
N VAL A 105 11.93 6.45 30.75
CA VAL A 105 12.63 7.70 31.18
C VAL A 105 12.12 9.07 30.65
N ILE A 106 11.76 10.11 31.43
CA ILE A 106 11.53 10.32 32.88
C ILE A 106 10.69 11.61 33.10
N GLU A 107 10.31 11.91 34.36
CA GLU A 107 9.73 13.18 34.87
C GLU A 107 8.30 13.59 34.44
N ALA A 108 7.60 14.23 35.38
CA ALA A 108 6.15 14.45 35.31
C ALA A 108 5.77 15.72 34.53
N ARG A 109 5.46 15.56 33.23
CA ARG A 109 4.54 16.46 32.51
C ARG A 109 3.55 15.60 31.72
N ALA A 110 2.26 15.81 31.93
CA ALA A 110 1.21 15.00 31.31
C ALA A 110 0.91 15.48 29.89
N PRO A 111 1.02 14.58 28.91
CA PRO A 111 -0.01 14.41 27.89
C PRO A 111 -0.58 12.98 27.94
N GLY A 112 -1.90 12.85 27.84
CA GLY A 112 -2.54 11.55 27.59
C GLY A 112 -2.53 11.23 26.11
N GLU A 113 -2.41 9.96 25.74
CA GLU A 113 -2.62 9.51 24.36
C GLU A 113 -4.12 9.44 24.04
N LEU A 114 -4.48 9.75 22.79
CA LEU A 114 -5.83 9.56 22.27
C LEU A 114 -6.12 8.06 22.19
N ALA A 115 -7.16 7.57 22.87
CA ALA A 115 -7.47 6.15 22.90
C ALA A 115 -8.36 5.71 21.72
N ALA A 116 -9.32 6.56 21.33
CA ALA A 116 -10.08 6.46 20.08
C ALA A 116 -10.92 7.73 19.82
N ASN A 117 -11.34 7.92 18.57
CA ASN A 117 -12.55 8.68 18.25
C ASN A 117 -13.74 7.72 18.22
N ILE A 118 -14.83 8.05 18.93
CA ILE A 118 -16.12 7.34 18.79
C ILE A 118 -17.13 8.33 18.23
N GLY A 119 -17.40 8.23 16.92
CA GLY A 119 -18.15 9.25 16.20
C GLY A 119 -17.46 10.62 16.29
N THR A 120 -18.19 11.64 16.74
CA THR A 120 -17.64 13.00 16.94
C THR A 120 -17.01 13.22 18.33
N GLN A 121 -16.97 12.20 19.20
CA GLN A 121 -16.43 12.32 20.56
C GLN A 121 -14.97 11.87 20.64
N GLN A 122 -14.11 12.78 21.12
CA GLN A 122 -12.69 12.51 21.39
C GLN A 122 -12.53 11.96 22.81
N ILE A 123 -12.05 10.71 22.94
CA ILE A 123 -11.93 10.01 24.23
C ILE A 123 -10.47 9.68 24.56
N PHE A 124 -10.06 10.01 25.79
CA PHE A 124 -8.68 9.87 26.27
C PHE A 124 -8.57 8.94 27.48
N GLN A 125 -7.49 8.15 27.51
CA GLN A 125 -7.12 7.26 28.61
C GLN A 125 -5.79 7.70 29.24
N LEU A 126 -5.69 7.60 30.57
CA LEU A 126 -4.43 7.79 31.29
C LEU A 126 -3.58 6.51 31.26
N LYS A 127 -2.33 6.62 30.78
CA LYS A 127 -1.35 5.53 30.70
C LYS A 127 -0.51 5.47 31.99
N SER A 128 -0.22 4.26 32.49
CA SER A 128 0.64 4.03 33.66
C SER A 128 2.00 3.50 33.22
N GLN A 129 3.07 3.99 33.85
CA GLN A 129 4.46 3.65 33.49
C GLN A 129 5.01 2.39 34.19
N GLN A 130 4.29 1.83 35.16
CA GLN A 130 4.73 0.62 35.87
C GLN A 130 4.14 -0.64 35.23
N LYS A 131 4.97 -1.68 35.04
CA LYS A 131 4.60 -3.00 34.47
C LYS A 131 3.54 -3.77 35.28
N ASN A 132 3.06 -3.26 36.42
CA ASN A 132 2.11 -3.95 37.27
C ASN A 132 0.68 -3.68 36.79
N ILE A 133 0.04 -4.72 36.24
CA ILE A 133 -1.11 -4.66 35.33
C ILE A 133 -2.34 -3.96 35.96
N HIS A 134 -2.51 -4.08 37.28
CA HIS A 134 -3.64 -3.50 38.02
C HIS A 134 -3.58 -1.96 38.20
N LEU A 135 -2.47 -1.30 37.86
CA LEU A 135 -2.33 0.15 38.05
C LEU A 135 -3.17 1.01 37.09
N LEU A 136 -3.68 0.41 36.01
CA LEU A 136 -4.63 1.05 35.10
C LEU A 136 -6.10 0.82 35.50
N SER A 137 -6.36 -0.19 36.34
CA SER A 137 -7.70 -0.50 36.84
C SER A 137 -8.19 0.65 37.73
N GLY A 138 -9.34 1.22 37.37
CA GLY A 138 -9.93 2.38 38.04
C GLY A 138 -9.47 3.75 37.51
N ALA A 139 -8.60 3.81 36.50
CA ALA A 139 -8.19 5.08 35.90
C ALA A 139 -9.35 5.72 35.10
N PRO A 140 -9.62 7.04 35.26
CA PRO A 140 -10.72 7.70 34.57
C PRO A 140 -10.49 7.81 33.05
N VAL A 141 -11.57 7.69 32.31
CA VAL A 141 -11.66 7.88 30.84
C VAL A 141 -12.39 9.18 30.58
N ILE A 142 -11.85 10.04 29.70
CA ILE A 142 -12.28 11.44 29.57
C ILE A 142 -12.90 11.70 28.20
N ASP A 143 -14.09 12.31 28.20
CA ASP A 143 -14.70 12.96 27.03
C ASP A 143 -14.21 14.43 27.00
N LEU A 144 -13.44 14.80 25.97
CA LEU A 144 -12.94 16.18 25.83
C LEU A 144 -14.04 17.17 25.46
N ASN A 145 -15.03 16.77 24.67
CA ASN A 145 -16.11 17.64 24.21
C ASN A 145 -16.98 18.10 25.38
N GLN A 146 -17.25 17.19 26.33
CA GLN A 146 -17.94 17.50 27.58
C GLN A 146 -17.01 18.00 28.69
N ASN A 147 -15.68 17.90 28.50
CA ASN A 147 -14.65 18.16 29.51
C ASN A 147 -14.99 17.45 30.84
N ALA A 148 -15.32 16.16 30.75
CA ALA A 148 -15.91 15.34 31.82
C ALA A 148 -15.43 13.87 31.76
N VAL A 149 -15.56 13.15 32.86
CA VAL A 149 -15.25 11.71 32.96
C VAL A 149 -16.41 10.89 32.38
N ALA A 150 -16.13 10.09 31.35
CA ALA A 150 -17.09 9.19 30.69
C ALA A 150 -17.27 7.86 31.42
N GLY A 151 -16.22 7.40 32.10
CA GLY A 151 -16.17 6.11 32.79
C GLY A 151 -14.78 5.87 33.36
N PHE A 152 -14.45 4.61 33.62
CA PHE A 152 -13.10 4.19 33.98
C PHE A 152 -12.77 2.82 33.39
N VAL A 153 -11.47 2.53 33.32
CA VAL A 153 -10.92 1.28 32.80
C VAL A 153 -11.03 0.15 33.82
N SER A 154 -11.64 -0.97 33.42
CA SER A 154 -11.65 -2.23 34.16
C SER A 154 -11.06 -3.38 33.33
N ILE A 155 -10.43 -4.31 34.03
CA ILE A 155 -9.94 -5.59 33.53
C ILE A 155 -10.81 -6.67 34.21
N PRO A 156 -11.45 -7.58 33.46
CA PRO A 156 -12.38 -8.55 34.03
C PRO A 156 -11.66 -9.53 34.95
N THR A 157 -12.28 -9.90 36.06
CA THR A 157 -11.77 -10.96 36.94
C THR A 157 -12.53 -12.26 36.72
N GLY A 158 -11.89 -13.20 36.01
CA GLY A 158 -12.45 -14.53 35.75
C GLY A 158 -11.45 -15.50 35.11
N THR A 159 -10.54 -15.02 34.25
CA THR A 159 -9.51 -15.84 33.61
C THR A 159 -8.24 -15.93 34.45
N ALA A 160 -8.22 -16.85 35.41
CA ALA A 160 -6.96 -17.40 35.93
C ALA A 160 -6.36 -18.36 34.88
N MET A 161 -5.91 -17.81 33.76
CA MET A 161 -5.11 -18.54 32.77
C MET A 161 -3.63 -18.21 33.00
N GLU A 162 -2.77 -19.22 32.86
CA GLU A 162 -1.35 -19.12 33.19
C GLU A 162 -0.63 -18.09 32.31
N PRO A 163 0.35 -17.32 32.84
CA PRO A 163 0.99 -16.23 32.09
C PRO A 163 1.71 -16.62 30.79
N GLU A 164 1.99 -17.91 30.60
CA GLU A 164 2.82 -18.42 29.50
C GLU A 164 2.01 -18.93 28.29
N LYS A 165 0.67 -18.96 28.37
CA LYS A 165 -0.19 -19.52 27.31
C LYS A 165 -1.37 -18.62 26.91
N GLN A 166 -1.08 -17.43 26.37
CA GLN A 166 -1.96 -16.78 25.39
C GLN A 166 -1.27 -15.64 24.63
N ASP A 167 -1.77 -15.35 23.43
CA ASP A 167 -1.37 -14.20 22.63
C ASP A 167 -1.67 -12.87 23.34
N GLY A 168 -1.13 -11.77 22.80
CA GLY A 168 -1.10 -10.47 23.47
C GLY A 168 -2.43 -9.73 23.61
N THR A 169 -3.57 -10.31 23.21
CA THR A 169 -4.86 -9.61 23.22
C THR A 169 -5.57 -9.72 24.58
N ARG A 170 -5.88 -8.57 25.21
CA ARG A 170 -6.62 -8.49 26.48
C ARG A 170 -7.69 -7.41 26.40
N ASN A 171 -8.94 -7.80 26.65
CA ASN A 171 -10.10 -6.91 26.58
C ASN A 171 -10.14 -5.90 27.73
N VAL A 172 -10.20 -4.61 27.38
CA VAL A 172 -10.42 -3.48 28.29
C VAL A 172 -11.88 -3.03 28.21
N TYR A 173 -12.53 -2.86 29.37
CA TYR A 173 -13.92 -2.39 29.46
C TYR A 173 -13.98 -0.97 30.02
N VAL A 174 -14.82 -0.12 29.40
CA VAL A 174 -15.18 1.20 29.94
C VAL A 174 -16.52 1.07 30.65
N ILE A 175 -16.52 1.23 31.98
CA ILE A 175 -17.75 1.13 32.78
C ILE A 175 -18.37 2.53 32.91
N SER A 176 -19.60 2.69 32.41
CA SER A 176 -20.41 3.90 32.57
C SER A 176 -21.23 3.86 33.88
N PHE A 177 -21.54 5.02 34.44
CA PHE A 177 -22.19 5.11 35.76
C PHE A 177 -23.72 5.14 35.66
N PRO A 178 -24.44 4.44 36.56
CA PRO A 178 -25.90 4.59 36.71
C PRO A 178 -26.27 6.03 37.13
N THR A 179 -27.41 6.53 36.64
CA THR A 179 -27.84 7.91 36.87
C THR A 179 -28.16 8.20 38.35
N GLU A 180 -28.57 7.16 39.08
CA GLU A 180 -28.95 7.18 40.50
C GLU A 180 -27.71 7.35 41.38
N VAL A 181 -26.61 6.68 41.01
CA VAL A 181 -25.30 6.77 41.66
C VAL A 181 -24.72 8.17 41.50
N LEU A 182 -24.90 8.79 40.34
CA LEU A 182 -24.50 10.20 40.09
C LEU A 182 -25.36 11.23 40.85
N GLN A 183 -26.50 10.84 41.41
CA GLN A 183 -27.34 11.69 42.26
C GLN A 183 -27.03 11.53 43.77
N GLY A 184 -26.01 10.75 44.14
CA GLY A 184 -25.69 10.47 45.55
C GLY A 184 -26.74 9.60 46.27
N LYS A 185 -27.69 9.02 45.54
CA LYS A 185 -28.75 8.15 46.08
C LYS A 185 -28.27 6.71 46.08
N PHE A 186 -27.58 6.32 47.14
CA PHE A 186 -27.27 4.92 47.41
C PHE A 186 -28.48 4.25 48.08
N PRO A 187 -29.00 3.13 47.56
CA PRO A 187 -29.97 2.33 48.31
C PRO A 187 -29.30 1.80 49.60
N PRO A 188 -30.05 1.63 50.70
CA PRO A 188 -29.54 0.92 51.86
C PRO A 188 -29.14 -0.50 51.44
N ALA A 189 -28.07 -1.05 52.03
CA ALA A 189 -27.55 -2.36 51.66
C ALA A 189 -28.57 -3.47 51.99
N VAL A 190 -29.34 -3.88 50.98
CA VAL A 190 -30.28 -5.00 51.02
C VAL A 190 -29.79 -6.05 50.03
N ALA A 191 -29.56 -7.27 50.51
CA ALA A 191 -29.31 -8.40 49.65
C ALA A 191 -30.64 -8.85 49.01
N GLY A 192 -30.77 -8.71 47.68
CA GLY A 192 -31.95 -9.20 46.95
C GLY A 192 -32.44 -8.28 45.84
N ASP A 193 -31.79 -8.38 44.69
CA ASP A 193 -32.36 -8.29 43.34
C ASP A 193 -32.87 -6.94 42.75
N LYS A 194 -32.72 -6.85 41.42
CA LYS A 194 -33.26 -5.88 40.43
C LYS A 194 -32.97 -4.37 40.61
N SER A 195 -31.77 -3.98 40.20
CA SER A 195 -31.58 -2.73 39.43
C SER A 195 -31.17 -3.07 37.98
N GLU A 196 -31.96 -2.65 36.99
CA GLU A 196 -31.58 -2.80 35.58
C GLU A 196 -30.39 -1.90 35.25
N ILE A 197 -29.21 -2.50 35.13
CA ILE A 197 -28.02 -1.88 34.55
C ILE A 197 -27.74 -2.62 33.24
N ILE A 198 -27.75 -1.89 32.13
CA ILE A 198 -27.53 -2.47 30.80
C ILE A 198 -26.05 -2.80 30.66
N VAL A 199 -25.74 -4.07 30.42
CA VAL A 199 -24.39 -4.51 30.07
C VAL A 199 -24.42 -5.26 28.74
N ILE A 200 -23.54 -4.84 27.84
CA ILE A 200 -23.34 -5.45 26.52
C ILE A 200 -22.44 -6.68 26.73
N ASN A 201 -22.87 -7.84 26.23
CA ASN A 201 -22.13 -9.09 26.36
C ASN A 201 -22.04 -9.78 24.99
N ASN A 202 -20.85 -10.29 24.64
CA ASN A 202 -20.56 -10.81 23.30
C ASN A 202 -20.77 -12.33 23.23
N GLN A 203 -21.69 -12.75 22.36
CA GLN A 203 -21.78 -14.11 21.80
C GLN A 203 -22.02 -13.95 20.29
N PRO A 204 -21.18 -14.52 19.41
CA PRO A 204 -21.39 -14.43 17.97
C PRO A 204 -22.46 -15.46 17.54
N GLY A 205 -23.71 -15.01 17.46
CA GLY A 205 -24.83 -15.83 17.00
C GLY A 205 -26.07 -14.96 16.77
N GLY A 206 -26.54 -14.87 15.53
CA GLY A 206 -27.62 -13.98 15.13
C GLY A 206 -29.01 -14.42 15.59
N GLY A 207 -29.94 -13.47 15.59
CA GLY A 207 -31.37 -13.69 15.82
C GLY A 207 -32.16 -12.40 15.65
N ASP A 208 -32.92 -12.31 14.56
CA ASP A 208 -33.79 -11.16 14.27
C ASP A 208 -34.87 -10.96 15.35
N ILE A 209 -35.17 -9.70 15.66
CA ILE A 209 -36.40 -9.34 16.37
C ILE A 209 -37.12 -8.22 15.60
N ILE A 210 -38.22 -8.61 14.96
CA ILE A 210 -39.19 -7.69 14.34
C ILE A 210 -39.98 -6.99 15.46
N GLY A 211 -39.86 -5.67 15.56
CA GLY A 211 -40.57 -4.85 16.54
C GLY A 211 -41.81 -4.14 15.98
N GLY A 212 -42.94 -4.85 15.92
CA GLY A 212 -44.24 -4.25 15.61
C GLY A 212 -44.81 -3.40 16.75
N GLN A 213 -45.59 -2.36 16.42
CA GLN A 213 -46.27 -1.52 17.42
C GLN A 213 -47.38 -2.28 18.15
N THR A 214 -47.54 -2.02 19.46
CA THR A 214 -48.65 -2.54 20.26
C THR A 214 -49.61 -1.43 20.67
N THR A 215 -50.88 -1.59 20.30
CA THR A 215 -52.03 -0.99 21.01
C THR A 215 -53.16 -2.02 21.08
N ASN A 216 -53.62 -2.29 22.31
CA ASN A 216 -54.85 -2.99 22.74
C ASN A 216 -56.01 -3.05 21.72
N PRO A 217 -56.83 -4.13 21.71
CA PRO A 217 -57.65 -4.45 22.91
C PRO A 217 -58.02 -5.92 23.22
N GLU A 218 -58.42 -6.08 24.49
CA GLU A 218 -59.42 -6.98 25.12
C GLU A 218 -59.44 -8.51 24.88
N PRO A 219 -59.92 -9.29 25.88
CA PRO A 219 -59.86 -10.75 25.87
C PRO A 219 -61.13 -11.39 25.31
N ASP A 220 -60.99 -12.57 24.69
CA ASP A 220 -62.10 -13.51 24.59
C ASP A 220 -61.61 -14.96 24.71
N GLU A 221 -62.45 -15.81 25.30
CA GLU A 221 -62.13 -17.19 25.64
C GLU A 221 -62.26 -18.11 24.40
N THR A 222 -61.35 -19.07 24.21
CA THR A 222 -61.76 -20.43 23.78
C THR A 222 -60.68 -21.50 23.96
N VAL A 223 -61.15 -22.74 24.14
CA VAL A 223 -60.42 -23.99 24.42
C VAL A 223 -59.98 -24.69 23.12
N PHE A 224 -58.92 -25.50 23.18
CA PHE A 224 -58.70 -26.84 22.55
C PHE A 224 -57.17 -27.11 22.52
N GLU A 225 -56.63 -27.86 23.49
CA GLU A 225 -56.37 -29.32 23.48
C GLU A 225 -55.19 -29.78 22.60
N ASP A 226 -54.35 -30.63 23.19
CA ASP A 226 -53.27 -31.37 22.52
C ASP A 226 -53.81 -32.26 21.39
N ASN A 227 -53.02 -32.46 20.31
CA ASN A 227 -52.44 -33.78 20.00
C ASN A 227 -51.61 -33.88 18.68
N TYR A 228 -50.54 -34.68 18.78
CA TYR A 228 -50.00 -35.66 17.81
C TYR A 228 -48.78 -35.37 16.88
N LEU A 229 -47.74 -36.18 17.16
CA LEU A 229 -46.79 -36.93 16.28
C LEU A 229 -45.85 -36.14 15.34
N GLN A 230 -44.53 -36.39 15.33
CA GLN A 230 -43.72 -37.61 15.07
C GLN A 230 -43.68 -38.04 13.59
N GLU A 231 -42.49 -37.87 12.99
CA GLU A 231 -41.84 -38.51 11.82
C GLU A 231 -40.68 -37.54 11.43
N ASP A 232 -39.46 -37.90 11.01
CA ASP A 232 -38.69 -39.15 11.07
C ASP A 232 -37.18 -38.77 10.99
N LEU A 233 -36.25 -39.56 11.57
CA LEU A 233 -34.79 -39.31 11.50
C LEU A 233 -34.05 -40.43 10.72
N PRO A 234 -33.16 -40.10 9.75
CA PRO A 234 -32.54 -41.12 8.88
C PRO A 234 -31.55 -42.09 9.58
N ASP A 235 -31.54 -43.33 9.11
CA ASP A 235 -30.87 -44.49 9.74
C ASP A 235 -29.33 -44.47 9.83
N TRP A 236 -28.64 -43.51 9.19
CA TRP A 236 -27.16 -43.45 9.25
C TRP A 236 -26.62 -43.01 10.63
N LEU A 237 -27.49 -42.50 11.51
CA LEU A 237 -27.17 -42.16 12.91
C LEU A 237 -27.21 -43.34 13.90
N LYS A 238 -27.48 -44.57 13.44
CA LYS A 238 -27.59 -45.78 14.30
C LYS A 238 -26.33 -46.68 14.34
N GLN A 239 -25.19 -46.24 13.81
CA GLN A 239 -23.97 -47.09 13.67
C GLN A 239 -22.70 -46.54 14.34
N ILE A 240 -22.82 -45.75 15.43
CA ILE A 240 -21.68 -45.40 16.29
C ILE A 240 -22.07 -45.53 17.77
N SER A 241 -22.27 -46.77 18.22
CA SER A 241 -22.53 -47.08 19.64
C SER A 241 -22.03 -48.47 20.06
N ASP A 242 -20.88 -48.92 19.52
CA ASP A 242 -20.20 -50.16 19.90
C ASP A 242 -18.67 -50.01 19.76
N LEU A 243 -18.06 -49.10 20.53
CA LEU A 243 -16.62 -49.12 20.78
C LEU A 243 -16.31 -48.87 22.26
N ASP A 244 -15.39 -49.70 22.75
CA ASP A 244 -15.10 -50.00 24.16
C ASP A 244 -14.35 -48.87 24.88
N ILE A 245 -14.70 -48.61 26.14
CA ILE A 245 -14.22 -47.45 26.93
C ILE A 245 -13.14 -47.83 27.97
N ASP A 246 -12.80 -49.11 28.15
CA ASP A 246 -11.92 -49.55 29.24
C ASP A 246 -10.39 -49.42 29.00
N ASN A 247 -9.94 -48.80 27.89
CA ASN A 247 -8.52 -48.78 27.49
C ASN A 247 -7.75 -47.44 27.61
N VAL A 248 -8.32 -46.39 28.22
CA VAL A 248 -7.69 -45.04 28.29
C VAL A 248 -7.11 -44.69 29.68
N LYS A 249 -7.06 -45.64 30.62
CA LYS A 249 -6.72 -45.36 32.03
C LYS A 249 -5.27 -45.64 32.49
N THR A 250 -4.33 -45.83 31.56
CA THR A 250 -2.97 -46.33 31.90
C THR A 250 -1.82 -45.58 31.20
N VAL A 251 -1.88 -44.24 31.10
CA VAL A 251 -0.79 -43.41 30.52
C VAL A 251 -0.40 -42.17 31.37
N VAL A 252 -1.16 -41.80 32.42
CA VAL A 252 -1.05 -40.47 33.05
C VAL A 252 -0.26 -40.44 34.39
N GLU A 253 0.42 -41.52 34.80
CA GLU A 253 1.08 -41.58 36.13
C GLU A 253 2.60 -41.85 36.15
N ASN A 254 3.31 -41.87 35.00
CA ASN A 254 4.74 -42.24 34.96
C ASN A 254 5.68 -41.23 34.25
N GLU A 255 5.47 -39.92 34.40
CA GLU A 255 6.48 -38.91 34.05
C GLU A 255 6.74 -37.89 35.18
N LYS A 256 7.44 -38.36 36.21
CA LYS A 256 8.31 -37.53 37.05
C LYS A 256 9.62 -38.27 37.30
N GLU A 257 10.73 -37.52 37.26
CA GLU A 257 12.11 -37.95 37.49
C GLU A 257 12.79 -38.72 36.33
N ALA A 258 13.41 -37.96 35.41
CA ALA A 258 14.61 -38.37 34.68
C ALA A 258 15.49 -37.13 34.39
N SER A 259 16.80 -37.24 34.63
CA SER A 259 17.79 -36.15 34.47
C SER A 259 18.41 -36.10 33.07
N TRP A 260 18.84 -34.92 32.65
CA TRP A 260 19.32 -34.62 31.29
C TRP A 260 20.74 -35.12 30.92
N GLU A 261 21.31 -36.05 31.70
CA GLU A 261 22.65 -36.60 31.49
C GLU A 261 22.57 -38.13 31.47
N ASP A 262 22.35 -38.69 30.26
CA ASP A 262 22.78 -40.01 29.76
C ASP A 262 21.82 -40.53 28.67
N TRP A 263 22.14 -40.27 27.39
CA TRP A 263 21.61 -41.07 26.28
C TRP A 263 22.70 -41.35 25.24
N PRO A 264 22.78 -42.57 24.70
CA PRO A 264 23.97 -43.05 24.01
C PRO A 264 24.06 -42.56 22.57
N LYS A 265 25.28 -42.32 22.10
CA LYS A 265 25.57 -42.06 20.69
C LYS A 265 25.26 -43.31 19.85
N PRO A 266 24.43 -43.24 18.81
CA PRO A 266 24.37 -44.30 17.82
C PRO A 266 25.65 -44.26 16.97
N ALA A 267 26.42 -45.35 17.00
CA ALA A 267 27.48 -45.56 16.03
C ALA A 267 26.85 -45.97 14.69
N ILE A 268 27.16 -45.23 13.62
CA ILE A 268 26.85 -45.62 12.25
C ILE A 268 28.17 -45.86 11.55
N ASP A 269 28.42 -47.12 11.22
CA ASP A 269 29.54 -47.55 10.39
C ASP A 269 29.35 -47.00 8.96
N ILE A 270 30.33 -46.25 8.46
CA ILE A 270 30.34 -45.80 7.08
C ILE A 270 31.39 -46.61 6.34
N HIS A 271 30.93 -47.51 5.47
CA HIS A 271 31.80 -48.21 4.52
C HIS A 271 32.54 -47.18 3.64
N GLN A 272 33.86 -47.13 3.78
CA GLN A 272 34.73 -46.55 2.77
C GLN A 272 34.91 -47.57 1.65
N ASP A 273 34.56 -47.22 0.42
CA ASP A 273 35.10 -47.87 -0.78
C ASP A 273 35.19 -46.87 -1.94
N PHE A 274 36.41 -46.75 -2.46
CA PHE A 274 36.82 -46.27 -3.79
C PHE A 274 36.12 -45.06 -4.44
N PHE A 275 36.86 -43.95 -4.50
CA PHE A 275 36.99 -43.16 -5.74
C PHE A 275 38.48 -42.89 -6.01
N GLU A 276 39.02 -43.52 -7.05
CA GLU A 276 40.29 -43.10 -7.67
C GLU A 276 40.02 -41.90 -8.58
N GLU A 277 40.97 -40.97 -8.63
CA GLU A 277 40.91 -39.80 -9.52
C GLU A 277 41.07 -40.26 -10.98
N THR A 278 40.13 -39.88 -11.84
CA THR A 278 40.29 -39.98 -13.30
C THR A 278 39.96 -38.64 -13.94
N GLU A 279 40.97 -38.02 -14.54
CA GLU A 279 40.83 -36.80 -15.34
C GLU A 279 40.02 -37.10 -16.63
N PRO A 280 39.12 -36.20 -17.07
CA PRO A 280 38.46 -36.34 -18.35
C PRO A 280 39.30 -35.72 -19.48
N ASP A 281 39.75 -36.56 -20.42
CA ASP A 281 40.29 -36.15 -21.71
C ASP A 281 39.27 -35.28 -22.49
N TYR A 282 39.71 -34.10 -22.94
CA TYR A 282 38.95 -33.27 -23.87
C TYR A 282 39.38 -33.58 -25.32
N PRO A 283 38.48 -33.98 -26.23
CA PRO A 283 38.81 -34.11 -27.65
C PRO A 283 38.85 -32.72 -28.32
N GLU A 284 39.95 -32.45 -29.02
CA GLU A 284 40.11 -31.26 -29.86
C GLU A 284 39.00 -31.17 -30.92
N ARG A 285 38.41 -29.98 -31.11
CA ARG A 285 37.51 -29.69 -32.25
C ARG A 285 38.24 -28.83 -33.28
N SER A 286 38.51 -29.40 -34.45
CA SER A 286 38.95 -28.65 -35.63
C SER A 286 37.84 -27.74 -36.16
N PRO A 287 38.16 -26.56 -36.73
CA PRO A 287 37.18 -25.68 -37.34
C PRO A 287 36.76 -26.18 -38.73
N ILE A 288 35.46 -26.19 -39.00
CA ILE A 288 34.90 -26.39 -40.34
C ILE A 288 34.57 -25.03 -40.93
N ALA A 289 35.14 -24.72 -42.09
CA ALA A 289 34.76 -23.56 -42.89
C ALA A 289 33.48 -23.85 -43.70
N PRO A 290 32.59 -22.87 -43.91
CA PRO A 290 31.53 -22.97 -44.90
C PRO A 290 32.06 -22.59 -46.30
N GLU A 291 31.86 -23.47 -47.27
CA GLU A 291 32.00 -23.15 -48.70
C GLU A 291 30.81 -22.32 -49.22
N SER A 292 30.92 -21.90 -50.47
CA SER A 292 30.21 -20.76 -51.06
C SER A 292 28.96 -21.13 -51.88
N ASP A 293 28.28 -20.06 -52.33
CA ASP A 293 27.44 -19.96 -53.54
C ASP A 293 26.19 -20.86 -53.67
N GLU A 294 25.00 -20.23 -53.65
CA GLU A 294 24.27 -19.88 -54.88
C GLU A 294 22.93 -19.19 -54.55
N PHE A 295 22.68 -18.05 -55.21
CA PHE A 295 21.42 -17.55 -55.80
C PHE A 295 21.31 -16.02 -55.77
N ASN A 296 21.61 -15.40 -56.92
CA ASN A 296 21.18 -14.05 -57.24
C ASN A 296 19.68 -14.05 -57.60
N GLU A 297 18.96 -12.98 -57.24
CA GLU A 297 18.13 -12.14 -58.12
C GLU A 297 17.19 -11.23 -57.30
N MET A 298 17.50 -9.93 -57.21
CA MET A 298 16.49 -8.87 -57.04
C MET A 298 16.96 -7.58 -57.77
N PRO A 299 16.03 -6.76 -58.32
CA PRO A 299 16.37 -5.85 -59.42
C PRO A 299 16.60 -4.38 -59.03
N ASP A 300 17.24 -3.66 -59.95
CA ASP A 300 17.60 -2.24 -59.90
C ASP A 300 16.44 -1.28 -59.65
N TRP A 301 16.64 -0.30 -58.75
CA TRP A 301 16.30 1.12 -58.98
C TRP A 301 16.75 2.01 -57.81
N LEU A 302 17.72 2.91 -58.05
CA LEU A 302 17.86 4.23 -57.39
C LEU A 302 18.87 5.06 -58.21
N PRO A 303 18.66 6.37 -58.43
CA PRO A 303 19.44 7.15 -59.40
C PRO A 303 20.71 7.77 -58.81
N GLU A 304 21.62 8.10 -59.72
CA GLU A 304 22.96 8.67 -59.49
C GLU A 304 22.93 10.03 -58.75
N LEU A 305 23.93 10.24 -57.89
CA LEU A 305 24.39 11.59 -57.52
C LEU A 305 25.91 11.69 -57.76
N SER A 306 26.29 12.68 -58.54
CA SER A 306 27.65 12.91 -59.04
C SER A 306 28.58 13.55 -58.02
N GLU A 307 29.78 13.00 -57.87
CA GLU A 307 30.92 13.70 -57.27
C GLU A 307 31.45 14.84 -58.17
N PRO A 308 32.12 15.83 -57.58
CA PRO A 308 33.20 16.54 -58.28
C PRO A 308 34.51 16.58 -57.49
N ASN A 309 35.50 15.88 -58.04
CA ASN A 309 36.94 16.20 -58.13
C ASN A 309 37.67 16.99 -57.03
N SER A 310 38.80 16.39 -56.65
CA SER A 310 39.96 16.94 -55.93
C SER A 310 40.64 18.16 -56.59
N SER A 311 41.18 19.06 -55.76
CA SER A 311 42.49 19.71 -56.01
C SER A 311 43.09 20.31 -54.73
N GLU A 312 44.26 19.77 -54.34
CA GLU A 312 45.42 20.32 -53.57
C GLU A 312 45.26 21.37 -52.43
N PRO A 313 46.10 21.27 -51.37
CA PRO A 313 46.05 22.19 -50.23
C PRO A 313 46.85 23.49 -50.45
N ALA A 314 46.31 24.60 -49.95
CA ALA A 314 47.04 25.85 -49.79
C ALA A 314 47.07 26.25 -48.31
N GLU A 315 48.27 26.42 -47.73
CA GLU A 315 48.45 26.98 -46.40
C GLU A 315 47.91 28.42 -46.37
N PHE A 316 46.86 28.67 -45.59
CA PHE A 316 46.42 30.01 -45.24
C PHE A 316 46.35 30.14 -43.72
N ILE A 317 47.30 30.89 -43.18
CA ILE A 317 47.25 31.38 -41.80
C ILE A 317 46.12 32.41 -41.73
N LEU A 318 45.08 32.11 -40.97
CA LEU A 318 44.04 33.06 -40.60
C LEU A 318 44.02 33.24 -39.08
N GLU A 319 44.08 34.49 -38.65
CA GLU A 319 44.06 34.90 -37.25
C GLU A 319 42.73 34.52 -36.59
N GLU A 320 42.78 34.14 -35.31
CA GLU A 320 41.58 33.84 -34.51
C GLU A 320 40.73 35.10 -34.28
N SER A 321 39.83 35.37 -35.22
CA SER A 321 38.69 36.26 -34.98
C SER A 321 37.74 35.54 -34.03
N ALA A 322 37.74 35.94 -32.76
CA ALA A 322 36.81 35.43 -31.76
C ALA A 322 35.36 35.62 -32.25
N MET A 323 34.70 34.52 -32.60
CA MET A 323 33.27 34.56 -32.90
C MET A 323 32.54 35.11 -31.66
N PRO A 324 31.63 36.09 -31.82
CA PRO A 324 30.77 36.48 -30.71
C PRO A 324 29.98 35.24 -30.27
N PRO A 325 29.77 35.03 -28.97
CA PRO A 325 28.97 33.90 -28.51
C PRO A 325 27.61 33.97 -29.19
N THR A 326 27.29 32.95 -29.97
CA THR A 326 25.95 32.74 -30.51
C THR A 326 25.02 32.64 -29.31
N LEU A 327 24.31 33.73 -29.03
CA LEU A 327 23.23 33.77 -28.04
C LEU A 327 22.27 32.64 -28.39
N ALA A 328 22.38 31.53 -27.66
CA ALA A 328 21.46 30.42 -27.78
C ALA A 328 20.06 31.00 -27.60
N LYS A 329 19.24 30.91 -28.65
CA LYS A 329 17.86 31.38 -28.58
C LYS A 329 17.24 30.68 -27.37
N PRO A 330 16.70 31.42 -26.37
CA PRO A 330 16.00 30.77 -25.28
C PRO A 330 14.89 29.93 -25.91
N THR A 331 14.99 28.61 -25.77
CA THR A 331 13.96 27.70 -26.23
C THR A 331 12.74 27.94 -25.36
N GLU A 332 11.73 28.59 -25.93
CA GLU A 332 10.48 28.89 -25.22
C GLU A 332 9.76 27.57 -24.91
N LYS A 333 9.98 27.08 -23.69
CA LYS A 333 9.41 25.82 -23.21
C LYS A 333 7.90 25.94 -23.07
N ARG A 334 7.15 24.95 -23.56
CA ARG A 334 5.72 24.86 -23.30
C ARG A 334 5.46 24.63 -21.82
N VAL A 335 4.28 25.03 -21.35
CA VAL A 335 3.79 24.77 -20.00
C VAL A 335 2.35 24.29 -20.04
N LEU A 336 1.89 23.69 -18.94
CA LEU A 336 0.47 23.62 -18.61
C LEU A 336 0.05 24.93 -17.94
N ASN A 337 -0.69 25.75 -18.66
CA ASN A 337 -1.33 26.93 -18.09
C ASN A 337 -2.73 26.57 -17.56
N THR A 338 -3.07 27.10 -16.39
CA THR A 338 -4.45 27.02 -15.88
C THR A 338 -4.81 28.17 -14.96
N ASN A 339 -6.06 28.64 -15.04
CA ASN A 339 -6.65 29.61 -14.11
C ASN A 339 -8.18 29.58 -14.25
N PHE A 340 -8.90 30.20 -13.34
CA PHE A 340 -10.34 30.40 -13.43
C PHE A 340 -10.67 31.69 -14.16
N ALA A 341 -11.71 31.66 -14.98
CA ALA A 341 -12.38 32.85 -15.49
C ALA A 341 -13.85 32.84 -15.06
N SER A 342 -14.42 34.00 -14.72
CA SER A 342 -15.84 34.09 -14.38
C SER A 342 -16.71 33.78 -15.60
N ALA A 343 -17.70 32.91 -15.45
CA ALA A 343 -18.53 32.50 -16.60
C ALA A 343 -19.38 33.66 -17.17
N GLN A 344 -19.64 34.70 -16.37
CA GLN A 344 -20.52 35.83 -16.72
C GLN A 344 -19.84 36.90 -17.58
N ASP A 345 -18.63 37.34 -17.19
CA ASP A 345 -17.85 38.40 -17.85
C ASP A 345 -16.63 37.87 -18.61
N GLN A 346 -16.33 36.56 -18.50
CA GLN A 346 -15.18 35.89 -19.08
C GLN A 346 -13.82 36.46 -18.64
N ARG A 347 -13.79 37.19 -17.52
CA ARG A 347 -12.59 37.78 -16.96
C ARG A 347 -11.79 36.74 -16.16
N LEU A 348 -10.49 36.66 -16.45
CA LEU A 348 -9.50 35.92 -15.66
C LEU A 348 -9.43 36.45 -14.22
N LEU A 349 -9.33 35.55 -13.25
CA LEU A 349 -9.09 35.92 -11.85
C LEU A 349 -7.61 36.19 -11.61
N MET A 350 -7.33 37.16 -10.75
CA MET A 350 -5.98 37.37 -10.22
C MET A 350 -5.67 36.31 -9.16
N ARG A 351 -4.38 36.03 -8.93
CA ARG A 351 -3.94 35.08 -7.88
C ARG A 351 -4.48 35.41 -6.49
N ASN A 352 -4.63 36.69 -6.14
CA ASN A 352 -5.18 37.14 -4.87
C ASN A 352 -6.71 37.35 -4.88
N GLU A 353 -7.43 36.92 -5.92
CA GLU A 353 -8.88 37.10 -6.03
C GLU A 353 -9.66 35.85 -5.64
N ALA A 354 -10.72 36.01 -4.83
CA ALA A 354 -11.55 34.89 -4.41
C ALA A 354 -12.54 34.43 -5.50
N LEU A 355 -12.82 33.13 -5.52
CA LEU A 355 -14.05 32.62 -6.11
C LEU A 355 -15.22 32.98 -5.19
N TYR A 356 -16.29 33.54 -5.73
CA TYR A 356 -17.50 33.83 -4.97
C TYR A 356 -18.31 32.55 -4.75
N PRO A 357 -18.82 32.30 -3.51
CA PRO A 357 -19.59 31.10 -3.20
C PRO A 357 -20.76 30.88 -4.14
N GLY A 358 -20.86 29.69 -4.72
CA GLY A 358 -21.93 29.33 -5.65
C GLY A 358 -21.91 30.02 -7.03
N ASN A 359 -20.91 30.85 -7.36
CA ASN A 359 -20.78 31.39 -8.72
C ASN A 359 -20.23 30.33 -9.69
N THR A 360 -20.52 30.52 -10.98
CA THR A 360 -20.05 29.63 -12.06
C THR A 360 -18.79 30.21 -12.70
N TYR A 361 -17.80 29.35 -12.91
CA TYR A 361 -16.49 29.65 -13.47
C TYR A 361 -16.16 28.67 -14.58
N ASP A 362 -15.33 29.13 -15.52
CA ASP A 362 -14.64 28.29 -16.48
C ASP A 362 -13.21 28.09 -15.98
N LEU A 363 -12.85 26.86 -15.56
CA LEU A 363 -11.46 26.49 -15.36
C LEU A 363 -10.81 26.38 -16.75
N LEU A 364 -9.91 27.30 -17.04
CA LEU A 364 -9.17 27.38 -18.29
C LEU A 364 -7.98 26.43 -18.24
N VAL A 365 -7.77 25.64 -19.29
CA VAL A 365 -6.65 24.70 -19.42
C VAL A 365 -6.03 24.83 -20.80
N ASP A 366 -4.71 25.02 -20.88
CA ASP A 366 -4.00 25.21 -22.15
C ASP A 366 -2.56 24.67 -22.08
N VAL A 367 -2.12 24.01 -23.15
CA VAL A 367 -0.72 23.59 -23.34
C VAL A 367 -0.11 24.45 -24.43
N GLY A 368 0.92 25.24 -24.08
CA GLY A 368 1.51 26.21 -25.00
C GLY A 368 2.56 27.07 -24.31
N LEU A 369 2.89 28.23 -24.89
CA LEU A 369 3.73 29.23 -24.23
C LEU A 369 3.18 29.60 -22.85
N PRO A 370 4.04 29.95 -21.87
CA PRO A 370 3.58 30.49 -20.60
C PRO A 370 2.68 31.71 -20.83
N TRP A 371 1.52 31.72 -20.20
CA TRP A 371 0.77 32.97 -20.05
C TRP A 371 1.60 33.94 -19.18
N ASP A 372 1.34 35.24 -19.28
CA ASP A 372 2.02 36.25 -18.47
C ASP A 372 2.01 35.83 -16.99
N ARG A 373 3.16 35.90 -16.32
CA ARG A 373 3.46 35.13 -15.08
C ARG A 373 2.42 35.25 -13.96
N ASP A 374 1.68 36.35 -13.92
CA ASP A 374 0.66 36.62 -12.89
C ASP A 374 -0.70 35.94 -13.19
N THR A 375 -0.86 35.28 -14.34
CA THR A 375 -2.15 34.78 -14.86
C THR A 375 -2.31 33.26 -14.89
N SER A 376 -1.25 32.46 -14.75
CA SER A 376 -1.36 31.00 -14.52
C SER A 376 -1.23 30.72 -13.02
N LEU A 377 -2.04 29.78 -12.50
CA LEU A 377 -1.93 29.28 -11.13
C LEU A 377 -0.71 28.36 -10.95
N LEU A 378 -0.44 27.54 -11.97
CA LEU A 378 0.74 26.69 -12.04
C LEU A 378 1.95 27.57 -12.35
N GLY A 379 2.89 27.64 -11.41
CA GLY A 379 4.07 28.49 -11.49
C GLY A 379 5.15 27.93 -12.42
N LYS A 380 6.43 28.14 -12.06
CA LYS A 380 7.58 27.59 -12.81
C LYS A 380 7.65 26.06 -12.83
N GLN A 381 6.79 25.36 -12.08
CA GLN A 381 6.69 23.91 -12.09
C GLN A 381 5.73 23.41 -13.18
N ALA A 382 5.37 24.22 -14.17
CA ALA A 382 4.43 23.83 -15.22
C ALA A 382 5.10 23.38 -16.53
N TYR A 383 6.44 23.48 -16.63
CA TYR A 383 7.18 23.31 -17.90
C TYR A 383 7.18 21.88 -18.43
N PHE A 384 7.03 21.78 -19.74
CA PHE A 384 7.48 20.66 -20.55
C PHE A 384 8.73 21.12 -21.30
N PRO A 385 9.96 20.75 -20.89
CA PRO A 385 11.12 20.91 -21.78
C PRO A 385 10.88 20.21 -23.11
N GLU A 386 11.04 20.96 -24.20
CA GLU A 386 11.04 20.44 -25.55
C GLU A 386 12.36 20.79 -26.22
N ASP A 387 13.06 19.76 -26.69
CA ASP A 387 14.28 19.91 -27.49
C ASP A 387 13.92 20.11 -28.96
N SER A 388 14.86 20.51 -29.81
CA SER A 388 14.54 20.85 -31.22
C SER A 388 14.41 19.67 -32.17
N GLU A 389 14.64 18.43 -31.72
CA GLU A 389 14.78 17.24 -32.59
C GLU A 389 13.73 16.16 -32.29
N THR A 390 13.07 15.62 -33.32
CA THR A 390 11.78 14.91 -33.18
C THR A 390 11.72 13.48 -33.78
N PRO A 391 12.34 12.47 -33.14
CA PRO A 391 12.22 11.07 -33.59
C PRO A 391 11.04 10.28 -32.98
N TYR A 392 10.50 10.67 -31.82
CA TYR A 392 9.88 9.73 -30.86
C TYR A 392 8.36 9.82 -30.67
N LEU A 393 7.65 10.54 -31.54
CA LEU A 393 6.19 10.55 -31.61
C LEU A 393 5.65 9.39 -32.46
N ARG A 394 4.38 9.02 -32.27
CA ARG A 394 3.71 8.04 -33.15
C ARG A 394 3.85 8.50 -34.60
N LYS A 395 4.09 7.56 -35.53
CA LYS A 395 4.26 7.87 -36.95
C LYS A 395 3.11 8.73 -37.48
N GLU A 396 1.88 8.34 -37.16
CA GLU A 396 0.69 9.10 -37.54
C GLU A 396 0.66 10.52 -36.97
N ASP A 397 1.06 10.73 -35.72
CA ASP A 397 0.98 12.04 -35.07
C ASP A 397 2.08 12.99 -35.58
N ARG A 398 3.23 12.42 -36.00
CA ARG A 398 4.25 13.13 -36.80
C ARG A 398 3.72 13.54 -38.17
N GLU A 399 3.07 12.63 -38.88
CA GLU A 399 2.47 12.89 -40.20
C GLU A 399 1.31 13.91 -40.12
N LYS A 400 0.53 13.90 -39.04
CA LYS A 400 -0.53 14.87 -38.74
C LYS A 400 0.01 16.24 -38.34
N GLY A 401 1.18 16.31 -37.70
CA GLY A 401 1.73 17.52 -37.10
C GLY A 401 1.06 17.94 -35.79
N TRP A 402 0.34 17.03 -35.12
CA TRP A 402 -0.33 17.25 -33.84
C TRP A 402 -0.69 15.93 -33.13
N PHE A 403 -0.98 16.01 -31.83
CA PHE A 403 -1.60 14.95 -31.03
C PHE A 403 -2.73 15.51 -30.17
N ASP A 404 -3.61 14.66 -29.65
CA ASP A 404 -4.70 15.06 -28.75
C ASP A 404 -4.42 14.66 -27.30
N LEU A 405 -4.75 15.54 -26.35
CA LEU A 405 -4.76 15.27 -24.91
C LEU A 405 -6.17 15.42 -24.34
N ASP A 406 -6.54 14.56 -23.41
CA ASP A 406 -7.72 14.75 -22.57
C ASP A 406 -7.29 15.41 -21.25
N ALA A 407 -7.90 16.55 -20.91
CA ALA A 407 -7.74 17.22 -19.63
C ALA A 407 -8.93 16.86 -18.71
N VAL A 408 -8.63 16.46 -17.48
CA VAL A 408 -9.62 16.00 -16.49
C VAL A 408 -9.41 16.77 -15.19
N PHE A 409 -10.46 17.41 -14.68
CA PHE A 409 -10.45 18.09 -13.38
C PHE A 409 -11.44 17.43 -12.42
N VAL A 410 -10.96 17.06 -11.23
CA VAL A 410 -11.72 16.39 -10.17
C VAL A 410 -11.64 17.16 -8.85
N SER A 411 -12.76 17.29 -8.15
CA SER A 411 -12.87 17.91 -6.82
C SER A 411 -14.11 17.42 -6.09
N GLN A 412 -14.06 17.31 -4.76
CA GLN A 412 -15.26 17.06 -3.95
C GLN A 412 -16.11 18.33 -3.73
N GLU A 413 -15.51 19.51 -3.89
CA GLU A 413 -16.06 20.79 -3.43
C GLU A 413 -16.68 21.61 -4.56
N PHE A 414 -16.25 21.40 -5.81
CA PHE A 414 -16.83 22.00 -7.00
C PHE A 414 -18.01 21.16 -7.55
N GLN A 415 -18.93 21.81 -8.28
CA GLN A 415 -20.06 21.15 -8.93
C GLN A 415 -20.06 21.38 -10.45
N PRO A 416 -20.07 20.31 -11.29
CA PRO A 416 -19.98 18.91 -10.92
C PRO A 416 -18.58 18.56 -10.37
N SER A 417 -18.47 17.44 -9.66
CA SER A 417 -17.24 16.97 -9.01
C SER A 417 -16.17 16.45 -9.97
N LEU A 418 -16.55 16.21 -11.22
CA LEU A 418 -15.67 15.75 -12.29
C LEU A 418 -16.09 16.44 -13.60
N VAL A 419 -15.14 17.07 -14.26
CA VAL A 419 -15.28 17.66 -15.60
C VAL A 419 -14.08 17.25 -16.45
N SER A 420 -14.29 17.08 -17.74
CA SER A 420 -13.22 16.77 -18.68
C SER A 420 -13.49 17.36 -20.05
N GLY A 421 -12.45 17.50 -20.85
CA GLY A 421 -12.53 17.91 -22.24
C GLY A 421 -11.21 17.65 -22.97
N ARG A 422 -11.22 17.76 -24.29
CA ARG A 422 -10.06 17.45 -25.13
C ARG A 422 -9.41 18.71 -25.68
N ILE A 423 -8.09 18.68 -25.80
CA ILE A 423 -7.28 19.68 -26.51
C ILE A 423 -6.43 18.98 -27.56
N ARG A 424 -6.25 19.62 -28.70
CA ARG A 424 -5.23 19.25 -29.69
C ARG A 424 -3.97 20.07 -29.43
N VAL A 425 -2.83 19.40 -29.28
CA VAL A 425 -1.52 20.03 -29.13
C VAL A 425 -0.76 19.90 -30.47
N PRO A 426 -0.45 21.01 -31.15
CA PRO A 426 0.35 20.99 -32.38
C PRO A 426 1.81 20.64 -32.07
N LEU A 427 2.56 20.04 -33.00
CA LEU A 427 3.96 19.70 -32.71
C LEU A 427 4.87 20.94 -32.58
N ASN A 428 4.54 22.06 -33.22
CA ASN A 428 5.29 23.31 -33.11
C ASN A 428 5.21 23.89 -31.68
N PRO A 429 6.33 23.97 -30.91
CA PRO A 429 6.35 24.45 -29.52
C PRO A 429 5.77 25.84 -29.32
N LEU A 430 5.88 26.71 -30.33
CA LEU A 430 5.42 28.10 -30.27
C LEU A 430 3.90 28.24 -30.46
N THR A 431 3.19 27.15 -30.76
CA THR A 431 1.74 27.16 -31.01
C THR A 431 0.99 26.59 -29.81
N ARG A 432 -0.04 27.34 -29.35
CA ARG A 432 -0.93 26.95 -28.26
C ARG A 432 -1.83 25.77 -28.65
N SER A 433 -2.35 25.08 -27.64
CA SER A 433 -3.35 24.04 -27.81
C SER A 433 -4.66 24.61 -28.39
N THR A 434 -5.45 23.74 -29.03
CA THR A 434 -6.76 24.09 -29.60
C THR A 434 -7.82 23.17 -29.01
N PRO A 435 -8.86 23.69 -28.33
CA PRO A 435 -9.83 22.85 -27.63
C PRO A 435 -10.83 22.22 -28.59
N TYR A 436 -11.40 21.10 -28.19
CA TYR A 436 -12.60 20.55 -28.83
C TYR A 436 -13.86 21.15 -28.18
N ILE A 437 -14.78 21.64 -29.00
CA ILE A 437 -16.05 22.23 -28.60
C ILE A 437 -17.15 21.43 -29.30
N ALA A 438 -18.07 20.85 -28.51
CA ALA A 438 -19.13 19.96 -29.01
C ALA A 438 -18.63 18.77 -29.89
N GLY A 439 -17.39 18.32 -29.69
CA GLY A 439 -16.76 17.24 -30.46
C GLY A 439 -15.97 17.69 -31.69
N GLU A 440 -16.09 18.95 -32.11
CA GLU A 440 -15.33 19.54 -33.22
C GLU A 440 -14.15 20.36 -32.70
N ILE A 441 -13.07 20.46 -33.48
CA ILE A 441 -11.94 21.34 -33.12
C ILE A 441 -12.32 22.82 -33.27
N ALA A 442 -12.00 23.64 -32.28
CA ALA A 442 -12.24 25.08 -32.33
C ALA A 442 -11.49 25.75 -33.50
N SER A 443 -12.08 26.80 -34.07
CA SER A 443 -11.50 27.53 -35.21
C SER A 443 -10.27 28.38 -34.86
N GLN A 444 -9.92 28.51 -33.58
CA GLN A 444 -8.76 29.26 -33.09
C GLN A 444 -8.11 28.54 -31.90
N PRO A 445 -6.77 28.53 -31.79
CA PRO A 445 -6.06 28.08 -30.60
C PRO A 445 -6.43 28.89 -29.35
N GLY A 446 -6.41 28.26 -28.18
CA GLY A 446 -6.79 28.87 -26.92
C GLY A 446 -7.08 27.85 -25.81
N PRO A 447 -7.50 28.30 -24.63
CA PRO A 447 -7.79 27.39 -23.52
C PRO A 447 -9.08 26.60 -23.73
N LEU A 448 -9.03 25.32 -23.35
CA LEU A 448 -10.21 24.54 -23.01
C LEU A 448 -10.91 25.16 -21.80
N LYS A 449 -12.24 25.17 -21.82
CA LYS A 449 -13.09 25.69 -20.74
C LYS A 449 -13.80 24.55 -20.03
N LEU A 450 -13.39 24.25 -18.81
CA LEU A 450 -14.01 23.27 -17.93
C LEU A 450 -14.97 23.99 -16.97
N ARG A 451 -16.27 23.98 -17.30
CA ARG A 451 -17.28 24.75 -16.56
C ARG A 451 -17.69 24.07 -15.25
N LEU A 452 -17.62 24.82 -14.15
CA LEU A 452 -17.88 24.37 -12.80
C LEU A 452 -18.43 25.48 -11.91
N LYS A 453 -19.09 25.11 -10.82
CA LYS A 453 -19.67 26.01 -9.82
C LYS A 453 -18.87 25.89 -8.52
N ALA A 454 -18.45 27.03 -7.96
CA ALA A 454 -17.77 27.11 -6.66
C ALA A 454 -18.68 26.59 -5.53
N PRO A 455 -18.11 26.03 -4.43
CA PRO A 455 -18.91 25.59 -3.29
C PRO A 455 -19.79 26.73 -2.74
N ASN A 456 -20.99 26.42 -2.26
CA ASN A 456 -21.96 27.42 -1.79
C ASN A 456 -21.72 27.90 -0.34
N GLU A 457 -20.57 27.59 0.25
CA GLU A 457 -20.26 27.92 1.65
C GLU A 457 -19.91 29.40 1.80
N SER A 458 -20.59 30.09 2.73
CA SER A 458 -20.47 31.53 2.92
C SER A 458 -19.28 31.97 3.79
N ALA A 459 -18.59 31.02 4.44
CA ALA A 459 -17.36 31.28 5.17
C ALA A 459 -16.16 31.23 4.21
N SER A 460 -15.17 32.11 4.44
CA SER A 460 -13.91 32.08 3.70
C SER A 460 -13.23 30.73 3.91
N LYS A 461 -12.98 30.00 2.83
CA LYS A 461 -12.27 28.71 2.86
C LYS A 461 -11.38 28.50 1.63
N ARG A 462 -10.52 27.50 1.68
CA ARG A 462 -9.82 26.99 0.50
C ARG A 462 -10.63 25.84 -0.10
N ALA A 463 -10.74 25.82 -1.42
CA ALA A 463 -11.31 24.73 -2.20
C ALA A 463 -10.21 24.07 -3.02
N HIS A 464 -10.25 22.74 -3.11
CA HIS A 464 -9.19 21.92 -3.65
C HIS A 464 -9.68 21.15 -4.87
N GLY A 465 -8.80 20.94 -5.84
CA GLY A 465 -9.08 20.08 -6.98
C GLY A 465 -7.80 19.60 -7.64
N ARG A 466 -7.93 18.62 -8.52
CA ARG A 466 -6.80 18.03 -9.24
C ARG A 466 -7.06 18.09 -10.73
N LEU A 467 -6.15 18.72 -11.46
CA LEU A 467 -6.12 18.77 -12.92
C LEU A 467 -5.09 17.75 -13.42
N SER A 468 -5.50 16.85 -14.31
CA SER A 468 -4.64 15.82 -14.87
C SER A 468 -4.74 15.81 -16.40
N LEU A 469 -3.60 15.68 -17.07
CA LEU A 469 -3.49 15.57 -18.53
C LEU A 469 -3.19 14.12 -18.92
N TYR A 470 -3.91 13.65 -19.94
CA TYR A 470 -3.84 12.28 -20.43
C TYR A 470 -3.61 12.21 -21.95
N TYR A 471 -2.82 11.23 -22.39
CA TYR A 471 -2.63 10.86 -23.80
C TYR A 471 -3.07 9.41 -24.01
N GLY A 472 -4.21 9.20 -24.67
CA GLY A 472 -4.93 7.92 -24.58
C GLY A 472 -5.37 7.67 -23.13
N ALA A 473 -5.12 6.50 -22.58
CA ALA A 473 -5.36 6.23 -21.15
C ALA A 473 -4.29 6.82 -20.24
N GLN A 474 -3.07 7.02 -20.75
CA GLN A 474 -1.88 7.31 -19.97
C GLN A 474 -1.92 8.70 -19.32
N VAL A 475 -1.71 8.80 -18.01
CA VAL A 475 -1.50 10.10 -17.35
C VAL A 475 -0.09 10.58 -17.59
N LEU A 476 0.03 11.84 -18.03
CA LEU A 476 1.29 12.48 -18.36
C LEU A 476 1.74 13.47 -17.30
N GLN A 477 0.78 14.20 -16.75
CA GLN A 477 1.01 15.22 -15.75
C GLN A 477 -0.22 15.34 -14.87
N SER A 478 -0.02 15.59 -13.57
CA SER A 478 -1.07 16.03 -12.68
C SER A 478 -0.62 17.22 -11.87
N ALA A 479 -1.58 18.08 -11.55
CA ALA A 479 -1.41 19.17 -10.62
C ALA A 479 -2.55 19.23 -9.62
N ILE A 480 -2.24 19.65 -8.40
CA ILE A 480 -3.21 20.13 -7.42
C ILE A 480 -3.46 21.62 -7.64
N LEU A 481 -4.72 22.04 -7.51
CA LEU A 481 -5.15 23.43 -7.47
C LEU A 481 -5.73 23.72 -6.10
N ASN A 482 -5.25 24.79 -5.47
CA ASN A 482 -5.71 25.26 -4.18
C ASN A 482 -6.16 26.71 -4.34
N VAL A 483 -7.46 26.97 -4.18
CA VAL A 483 -8.07 28.28 -4.48
C VAL A 483 -8.99 28.77 -3.38
N GLY A 484 -8.95 30.05 -3.07
CA GLY A 484 -9.81 30.67 -2.06
C GLY A 484 -11.23 30.88 -2.57
N VAL A 485 -12.21 30.51 -1.74
CA VAL A 485 -13.63 30.77 -1.93
C VAL A 485 -14.09 31.69 -0.80
N SER A 486 -14.58 32.88 -1.13
CA SER A 486 -14.91 33.92 -0.14
C SER A 486 -15.93 34.92 -0.68
N THR A 487 -16.70 35.53 0.22
CA THR A 487 -17.52 36.70 -0.12
C THR A 487 -16.69 37.99 -0.24
N ASN A 488 -15.45 37.98 0.26
CA ASN A 488 -14.50 39.07 0.08
C ASN A 488 -13.77 38.90 -1.26
N ALA A 489 -13.64 39.98 -2.04
CA ALA A 489 -12.99 39.93 -3.34
C ALA A 489 -11.50 39.55 -3.26
N THR A 490 -10.80 39.99 -2.21
CA THR A 490 -9.36 39.72 -1.99
C THR A 490 -9.17 38.60 -0.98
N LEU A 491 -8.20 37.73 -1.25
CA LEU A 491 -7.74 36.66 -0.36
C LEU A 491 -6.51 37.09 0.43
N ASP A 492 -6.39 36.58 1.66
CA ASP A 492 -5.16 36.71 2.47
C ASP A 492 -4.02 35.81 1.96
N GLU A 493 -4.36 34.69 1.30
CA GLU A 493 -3.44 33.74 0.69
C GLU A 493 -3.75 33.59 -0.81
N GLU A 494 -2.74 33.64 -1.66
CA GLU A 494 -2.93 33.49 -3.11
C GLU A 494 -3.49 32.12 -3.52
N ASN A 495 -4.30 32.11 -4.57
CA ASN A 495 -4.59 30.94 -5.38
C ASN A 495 -3.30 30.42 -6.02
N TYR A 496 -3.06 29.12 -5.92
CA TYR A 496 -1.89 28.49 -6.54
C TYR A 496 -2.23 27.10 -7.08
N GLY A 497 -1.36 26.60 -7.94
CA GLY A 497 -1.32 25.19 -8.30
C GLY A 497 0.12 24.68 -8.27
N GLU A 498 0.26 23.40 -7.97
CA GLU A 498 1.53 22.67 -7.90
C GLU A 498 1.42 21.41 -8.77
N VAL A 499 2.36 21.23 -9.69
CA VAL A 499 2.47 19.99 -10.47
C VAL A 499 3.19 18.97 -9.61
N ASP A 500 2.53 17.85 -9.36
CA ASP A 500 2.92 16.85 -8.36
C ASP A 500 3.00 15.42 -8.92
N TYR A 501 2.64 15.23 -10.18
CA TYR A 501 2.98 14.04 -10.95
C TYR A 501 3.41 14.43 -12.36
N VAL A 502 4.45 13.78 -12.87
CA VAL A 502 4.94 13.90 -14.24
C VAL A 502 5.42 12.53 -14.70
N LEU A 503 4.96 12.05 -15.85
CA LEU A 503 5.52 10.87 -16.50
C LEU A 503 6.71 11.20 -17.39
N THR A 504 6.69 12.35 -18.07
CA THR A 504 7.74 12.77 -19.01
C THR A 504 7.92 14.25 -18.97
N SER A 505 9.17 14.67 -19.11
CA SER A 505 9.50 16.08 -19.22
C SER A 505 9.25 16.59 -20.65
N ASN A 506 9.32 15.75 -21.69
CA ASN A 506 9.19 16.16 -23.09
C ASN A 506 8.05 15.45 -23.85
N TYR A 507 7.04 16.20 -24.30
CA TYR A 507 5.94 15.70 -25.15
C TYR A 507 6.38 15.00 -26.44
N GLN A 508 7.57 15.29 -26.95
CA GLN A 508 8.10 14.64 -28.15
C GLN A 508 8.43 13.16 -27.93
N ARG A 509 8.51 12.70 -26.68
CA ARG A 509 8.70 11.30 -26.30
C ARG A 509 7.38 10.55 -26.07
N LEU A 510 6.22 11.19 -26.29
CA LEU A 510 4.91 10.56 -26.09
C LEU A 510 4.66 9.31 -26.93
N GLY A 511 5.19 9.22 -28.16
CA GLY A 511 5.04 8.01 -28.96
C GLY A 511 5.66 6.82 -28.25
N ASN A 512 6.95 6.94 -27.92
CA ASN A 512 7.70 5.98 -27.12
C ASN A 512 7.04 5.62 -25.79
N LEU A 513 6.42 6.60 -25.11
CA LEU A 513 5.84 6.39 -23.78
C LEU A 513 4.40 5.88 -23.80
N SER A 514 3.64 6.10 -24.88
CA SER A 514 2.26 5.58 -24.99
C SER A 514 2.18 4.08 -25.26
N SER A 515 3.29 3.45 -25.66
CA SER A 515 3.44 2.01 -25.83
C SER A 515 4.56 1.42 -24.98
N ARG A 516 4.48 0.11 -24.76
CA ARG A 516 5.48 -0.75 -24.14
C ARG A 516 5.95 -1.73 -25.20
N GLN A 517 7.25 -1.76 -25.48
CA GLN A 517 7.82 -2.76 -26.36
C GLN A 517 8.03 -4.06 -25.58
N ARG A 518 7.04 -4.94 -25.59
CA ARG A 518 7.13 -6.22 -24.89
C ARG A 518 8.02 -7.19 -25.63
N THR A 519 9.01 -7.71 -24.92
CA THR A 519 10.10 -8.47 -25.54
C THR A 519 9.64 -9.82 -26.10
N SER A 520 8.71 -10.51 -25.42
CA SER A 520 8.18 -11.80 -25.89
C SER A 520 7.31 -11.72 -27.16
N THR A 521 6.63 -10.59 -27.40
CA THR A 521 5.70 -10.44 -28.54
C THR A 521 6.29 -9.61 -29.68
N GLY A 522 7.30 -8.79 -29.40
CA GLY A 522 7.83 -7.79 -30.33
C GLY A 522 6.82 -6.69 -30.67
N ARG A 523 5.73 -6.54 -29.90
CA ARG A 523 4.64 -5.60 -30.17
C ARG A 523 4.68 -4.41 -29.20
N ASP A 524 4.27 -3.27 -29.73
CA ASP A 524 3.94 -2.07 -28.97
C ASP A 524 2.57 -2.23 -28.31
N GLU A 525 2.53 -2.61 -27.03
CA GLU A 525 1.29 -2.68 -26.25
C GLU A 525 1.05 -1.37 -25.50
N ARG A 526 -0.18 -0.84 -25.55
CA ARG A 526 -0.49 0.44 -24.90
C ARG A 526 -1.00 0.28 -23.48
N VAL A 527 -0.78 1.30 -22.65
CA VAL A 527 -1.52 1.48 -21.40
C VAL A 527 -3.01 1.54 -21.74
N LYS A 528 -3.80 0.60 -21.20
CA LYS A 528 -5.26 0.55 -21.42
C LYS A 528 -6.05 1.33 -20.41
N VAL A 529 -5.55 1.35 -19.18
CA VAL A 529 -6.12 2.06 -18.05
C VAL A 529 -4.99 2.71 -17.28
N SER A 530 -5.17 3.98 -16.93
CA SER A 530 -4.39 4.60 -15.87
C SER A 530 -5.26 4.85 -14.65
N ILE A 531 -4.70 4.55 -13.48
CA ILE A 531 -5.27 4.85 -12.17
C ILE A 531 -4.29 5.78 -11.47
N LEU A 532 -4.71 7.03 -11.24
CA LEU A 532 -3.93 8.02 -10.51
C LEU A 532 -4.39 8.05 -9.04
N MET A 533 -3.50 7.69 -8.11
CA MET A 533 -3.70 7.72 -6.66
C MET A 533 -3.20 9.03 -6.06
N ASN A 534 -3.98 9.64 -5.17
CA ASN A 534 -3.71 10.99 -4.68
C ASN A 534 -4.13 11.24 -3.21
N ASP A 535 -3.45 12.20 -2.59
CA ASP A 535 -4.04 13.20 -1.68
C ASP A 535 -4.32 14.48 -2.50
N ASP A 536 -5.24 15.35 -2.09
CA ASP A 536 -5.53 16.63 -2.74
C ASP A 536 -5.39 17.84 -1.80
N LEU A 537 -4.68 17.67 -0.69
CA LEU A 537 -4.56 18.59 0.45
C LEU A 537 -5.83 18.73 1.31
N SER A 538 -6.99 18.17 0.90
CA SER A 538 -8.15 18.07 1.81
C SER A 538 -7.99 16.96 2.87
N GLY A 539 -6.94 16.15 2.78
CA GLY A 539 -6.76 14.92 3.57
C GLY A 539 -7.67 13.78 3.13
N SER A 540 -8.38 13.91 1.99
CA SER A 540 -9.15 12.83 1.39
C SER A 540 -8.35 12.12 0.31
N HIS A 541 -8.29 10.80 0.40
CA HIS A 541 -7.61 9.98 -0.60
C HIS A 541 -8.57 9.58 -1.72
N ARG A 542 -8.09 9.63 -2.97
CA ARG A 542 -8.92 9.28 -4.14
C ARG A 542 -8.13 8.63 -5.26
N ILE A 543 -8.85 7.81 -6.02
CA ILE A 543 -8.42 7.30 -7.32
C ILE A 543 -9.15 8.05 -8.45
N LEU A 544 -8.42 8.35 -9.51
CA LEU A 544 -8.94 8.85 -10.79
C LEU A 544 -8.54 7.86 -11.89
N LEU A 545 -9.55 7.26 -12.53
CA LEU A 545 -9.39 6.24 -13.57
C LEU A 545 -9.70 6.83 -14.94
N LYS A 546 -8.90 6.46 -15.94
CA LYS A 546 -9.18 6.71 -17.34
C LYS A 546 -8.82 5.50 -18.18
N GLY A 547 -9.66 5.13 -19.14
CA GLY A 547 -9.37 4.10 -20.12
C GLY A 547 -9.13 4.64 -21.53
N ASP A 548 -8.69 3.75 -22.42
CA ASP A 548 -8.60 3.95 -23.88
C ASP A 548 -9.28 2.78 -24.59
N ASP A 549 -10.27 3.07 -25.45
CA ASP A 549 -10.90 2.10 -26.35
C ASP A 549 -10.84 2.63 -27.78
N GLU A 550 -9.72 2.36 -28.45
CA GLU A 550 -9.53 2.74 -29.86
C GLU A 550 -10.52 2.07 -30.82
N LYS A 551 -11.05 0.88 -30.48
CA LYS A 551 -11.95 0.14 -31.37
C LYS A 551 -13.32 0.82 -31.50
N ASN A 552 -13.69 1.63 -30.50
CA ASN A 552 -14.88 2.46 -30.54
C ASN A 552 -14.56 3.85 -29.94
N GLN A 553 -14.23 4.83 -30.80
CA GLN A 553 -14.09 6.23 -30.36
C GLN A 553 -15.35 6.78 -29.65
N SER A 554 -16.52 6.17 -29.88
CA SER A 554 -17.80 6.45 -29.22
C SER A 554 -18.07 5.63 -27.93
N ALA A 555 -17.20 4.69 -27.57
CA ALA A 555 -17.31 3.86 -26.36
C ALA A 555 -16.06 3.89 -25.45
N SER A 556 -15.09 4.78 -25.75
CA SER A 556 -14.07 5.25 -24.82
C SER A 556 -14.60 5.30 -23.39
N LEU A 557 -13.88 4.69 -22.45
CA LEU A 557 -14.28 4.67 -21.05
C LEU A 557 -14.10 6.10 -20.48
N PRO A 558 -15.19 6.85 -20.18
CA PRO A 558 -15.06 8.22 -19.72
C PRO A 558 -14.32 8.22 -18.38
N PRO A 559 -13.55 9.29 -18.05
CA PRO A 559 -12.85 9.38 -16.77
C PRO A 559 -13.81 9.13 -15.61
N ALA A 560 -13.35 8.52 -14.53
CA ALA A 560 -14.18 8.29 -13.35
C ALA A 560 -13.36 8.34 -12.08
N TRP A 561 -13.96 8.79 -10.98
CA TRP A 561 -13.24 8.97 -9.73
C TRP A 561 -13.98 8.40 -8.53
N LYS A 562 -13.23 8.07 -7.47
CA LYS A 562 -13.77 7.70 -6.17
C LYS A 562 -12.84 8.13 -5.04
N ALA A 563 -13.41 8.69 -3.97
CA ALA A 563 -12.72 8.79 -2.67
C ALA A 563 -12.75 7.46 -1.92
N TYR A 564 -11.65 7.09 -1.28
CA TYR A 564 -11.53 5.88 -0.49
C TYR A 564 -10.96 6.18 0.90
N ASP A 565 -11.33 5.34 1.87
CA ASP A 565 -10.83 5.40 3.23
C ASP A 565 -9.53 4.58 3.32
N THR A 566 -8.45 5.19 3.78
CA THR A 566 -7.15 4.54 3.87
C THR A 566 -6.98 3.65 5.10
N GLN A 567 -7.75 3.86 6.16
CA GLN A 567 -7.76 2.93 7.30
C GLN A 567 -8.34 1.59 6.84
N ILE A 568 -9.46 1.61 6.09
CA ILE A 568 -10.06 0.38 5.55
C ILE A 568 -9.06 -0.37 4.64
N ILE A 569 -8.35 0.34 3.76
CA ILE A 569 -7.31 -0.28 2.91
C ILE A 569 -6.15 -0.84 3.76
N GLY A 570 -5.75 -0.14 4.83
CA GLY A 570 -4.72 -0.60 5.78
C GLY A 570 -5.14 -1.87 6.53
N ASP A 571 -6.35 -1.91 7.06
CA ASP A 571 -6.90 -3.08 7.77
C ASP A 571 -6.96 -4.31 6.85
N MET A 572 -7.34 -4.11 5.59
CA MET A 572 -7.34 -5.17 4.57
C MET A 572 -5.94 -5.65 4.18
N LEU A 573 -4.95 -4.76 4.19
CA LEU A 573 -3.55 -5.12 3.99
C LEU A 573 -3.03 -5.96 5.17
N GLU A 574 -3.36 -5.64 6.41
CA GLU A 574 -3.03 -6.46 7.57
C GLU A 574 -3.68 -7.85 7.52
N GLU A 575 -4.93 -7.95 7.06
CA GLU A 575 -5.58 -9.24 6.86
C GLU A 575 -4.95 -10.04 5.68
N ALA A 576 -4.59 -9.38 4.58
CA ALA A 576 -3.84 -10.01 3.50
C ALA A 576 -2.44 -10.48 3.94
N ARG A 577 -1.75 -9.70 4.79
CA ARG A 577 -0.50 -10.09 5.45
C ARG A 577 -0.71 -11.33 6.32
N ARG A 578 -1.81 -11.42 7.06
CA ARG A 578 -2.13 -12.57 7.91
C ARG A 578 -2.32 -13.85 7.09
N VAL A 579 -2.97 -13.76 5.92
CA VAL A 579 -3.15 -14.91 5.01
C VAL A 579 -1.81 -15.31 4.36
N LEU A 580 -1.06 -14.34 3.82
CA LEU A 580 0.18 -14.61 3.08
C LEU A 580 1.41 -14.90 3.97
N SER A 581 1.39 -14.54 5.27
CA SER A 581 2.48 -14.85 6.22
C SER A 581 2.44 -16.29 6.75
N ASN A 582 1.32 -17.00 6.58
CA ASN A 582 1.22 -18.44 6.80
C ASN A 582 0.68 -19.14 5.53
N PRO A 583 1.42 -19.03 4.40
CA PRO A 583 0.97 -19.57 3.13
C PRO A 583 1.14 -21.09 3.12
N SER A 584 0.49 -21.72 2.15
CA SER A 584 0.13 -23.13 2.21
C SER A 584 1.29 -24.12 2.36
N GLY A 585 1.44 -24.63 3.58
CA GLY A 585 1.61 -26.06 3.83
C GLY A 585 2.97 -26.70 3.55
N ARG A 586 3.90 -26.01 2.87
CA ARG A 586 5.31 -26.39 3.00
C ARG A 586 5.78 -26.00 4.39
N SER A 587 6.21 -26.99 5.18
CA SER A 587 7.27 -26.73 6.16
C SER A 587 8.38 -25.98 5.43
N LEU A 588 9.08 -25.07 6.11
CA LEU A 588 10.22 -24.39 5.48
C LEU A 588 11.30 -25.38 5.03
N ASP A 589 11.21 -26.67 5.41
CA ASP A 589 11.79 -27.80 4.67
C ASP A 589 11.34 -27.85 3.21
N PHE A 590 12.22 -27.35 2.33
CA PHE A 590 12.23 -27.62 0.90
C PHE A 590 12.23 -29.12 0.55
N GLU A 591 12.52 -29.99 1.52
CA GLU A 591 12.46 -31.46 1.43
C GLU A 591 11.07 -32.04 1.75
N SER A 592 10.11 -31.23 2.25
CA SER A 592 8.72 -31.67 2.37
C SER A 592 8.02 -31.58 1.00
N ASP A 593 7.98 -32.72 0.30
CA ASP A 593 7.28 -32.87 -0.98
C ASP A 593 5.75 -32.74 -0.87
N THR A 594 5.20 -32.76 0.35
CA THR A 594 3.77 -32.62 0.64
C THR A 594 3.26 -31.20 0.40
N PHE A 595 2.86 -30.91 -0.83
CA PHE A 595 1.99 -29.79 -1.13
C PHE A 595 0.59 -30.01 -0.54
N LEU A 596 0.18 -29.12 0.37
CA LEU A 596 -1.17 -29.15 0.94
C LEU A 596 -2.14 -28.40 0.02
N LEU A 597 -2.63 -29.11 -1.01
CA LEU A 597 -3.60 -28.57 -1.97
C LEU A 597 -4.83 -27.95 -1.29
N ASP A 598 -5.36 -28.56 -0.24
CA ASP A 598 -6.53 -28.02 0.47
C ASP A 598 -6.22 -26.66 1.12
N LYS A 599 -5.04 -26.52 1.74
CA LYS A 599 -4.58 -25.25 2.29
C LYS A 599 -4.32 -24.20 1.20
N PHE A 600 -3.87 -24.61 0.02
CA PHE A 600 -3.78 -23.73 -1.16
C PHE A 600 -5.15 -23.25 -1.63
N LYS A 601 -6.16 -24.13 -1.65
CA LYS A 601 -7.55 -23.76 -1.94
C LYS A 601 -8.08 -22.78 -0.87
N GLU A 602 -7.82 -23.01 0.42
CA GLU A 602 -8.19 -22.10 1.51
C GLU A 602 -7.57 -20.71 1.35
N ASP A 603 -6.26 -20.62 1.13
CA ASP A 603 -5.55 -19.34 0.99
C ASP A 603 -6.00 -18.59 -0.26
N LEU A 604 -6.25 -19.31 -1.36
CA LEU A 604 -6.81 -18.75 -2.60
C LEU A 604 -8.22 -18.17 -2.35
N ILE A 605 -9.09 -18.89 -1.63
CA ILE A 605 -10.43 -18.39 -1.24
C ILE A 605 -10.32 -17.16 -0.34
N ALA A 606 -9.43 -17.18 0.65
CA ALA A 606 -9.24 -16.07 1.58
C ALA A 606 -8.77 -14.81 0.85
N LEU A 607 -7.74 -14.91 0.01
CA LEU A 607 -7.26 -13.79 -0.80
C LEU A 607 -8.29 -13.34 -1.83
N ALA A 608 -9.07 -14.23 -2.44
CA ALA A 608 -10.09 -13.85 -3.42
C ALA A 608 -11.23 -13.05 -2.75
N LYS A 609 -11.66 -13.43 -1.54
CA LYS A 609 -12.60 -12.64 -0.74
C LYS A 609 -12.06 -11.25 -0.43
N LEU A 610 -10.81 -11.15 0.03
CA LEU A 610 -10.15 -9.87 0.32
C LEU A 610 -10.02 -9.00 -0.94
N GLY A 611 -9.54 -9.58 -2.03
CA GLY A 611 -9.41 -8.91 -3.31
C GLY A 611 -10.73 -8.42 -3.90
N ALA A 612 -11.83 -9.16 -3.69
CA ALA A 612 -13.16 -8.79 -4.18
C ALA A 612 -13.76 -7.66 -3.34
N ASN A 613 -13.52 -7.68 -2.02
CA ASN A 613 -13.85 -6.56 -1.14
C ASN A 613 -13.04 -5.31 -1.55
N LEU A 614 -11.75 -5.45 -1.85
CA LEU A 614 -10.88 -4.36 -2.31
C LEU A 614 -11.38 -3.78 -3.65
N TYR A 615 -11.73 -4.64 -4.61
CA TYR A 615 -12.36 -4.24 -5.87
C TYR A 615 -13.66 -3.45 -5.65
N ASN A 616 -14.47 -3.82 -4.65
CA ASN A 616 -15.68 -3.08 -4.28
C ASN A 616 -15.37 -1.75 -3.58
N ILE A 617 -14.46 -1.72 -2.60
CA ILE A 617 -14.03 -0.49 -1.92
C ILE A 617 -13.44 0.52 -2.91
N LEU A 618 -12.75 0.08 -3.97
CA LEU A 618 -12.19 0.97 -4.98
C LEU A 618 -13.19 1.37 -6.07
N LEU A 619 -14.14 0.52 -6.47
CA LEU A 619 -14.97 0.76 -7.67
C LEU A 619 -16.49 0.83 -7.45
N GLN A 620 -17.02 0.41 -6.29
CA GLN A 620 -18.44 0.60 -5.96
C GLN A 620 -18.71 2.07 -5.63
N GLY A 621 -19.76 2.66 -6.19
CA GLY A 621 -20.05 4.09 -5.99
C GLY A 621 -19.05 5.02 -6.68
N ILE A 622 -18.30 4.52 -7.67
CA ILE A 622 -17.48 5.35 -8.55
C ILE A 622 -18.34 6.40 -9.27
N THR A 623 -17.82 7.62 -9.40
CA THR A 623 -18.48 8.74 -10.08
C THR A 623 -17.83 8.96 -11.44
N PRO A 624 -18.46 8.47 -12.54
CA PRO A 624 -17.96 8.73 -13.88
C PRO A 624 -18.23 10.17 -14.33
N ALA A 625 -17.43 10.64 -15.27
CA ALA A 625 -17.76 11.77 -16.12
C ALA A 625 -18.94 11.39 -17.02
N GLU A 626 -19.68 12.42 -17.45
CA GLU A 626 -20.93 12.27 -18.21
C GLU A 626 -22.05 11.56 -17.43
N ASN A 627 -23.25 11.50 -18.03
CA ASN A 627 -24.44 10.91 -17.40
C ASN A 627 -24.45 9.36 -17.49
N VAL A 628 -23.29 8.70 -17.38
CA VAL A 628 -23.18 7.24 -17.41
C VAL A 628 -23.52 6.67 -16.02
N PRO A 629 -24.47 5.72 -15.88
CA PRO A 629 -24.72 5.09 -14.59
C PRO A 629 -23.47 4.34 -14.07
N PRO A 630 -23.07 4.48 -12.80
CA PRO A 630 -21.86 3.86 -12.25
C PRO A 630 -21.73 2.35 -12.50
N MET A 631 -22.85 1.62 -12.47
CA MET A 631 -22.86 0.17 -12.75
C MET A 631 -22.53 -0.15 -14.21
N LEU A 632 -23.08 0.64 -15.15
CA LEU A 632 -22.76 0.51 -16.58
C LEU A 632 -21.30 0.88 -16.85
N TRP A 633 -20.79 1.90 -16.16
CA TRP A 633 -19.36 2.25 -16.21
C TRP A 633 -18.48 1.09 -15.74
N ARG A 634 -18.76 0.48 -14.57
CA ARG A 634 -18.02 -0.70 -14.07
C ARG A 634 -18.07 -1.88 -15.05
N GLN A 635 -19.20 -2.09 -15.74
CA GLN A 635 -19.33 -3.12 -16.75
C GLN A 635 -18.47 -2.82 -18.00
N ARG A 636 -18.41 -1.55 -18.45
CA ARG A 636 -17.52 -1.13 -19.54
C ARG A 636 -16.05 -1.27 -19.14
N PHE A 637 -15.68 -0.85 -17.94
CA PHE A 637 -14.33 -0.98 -17.39
C PHE A 637 -13.84 -2.44 -17.41
N ARG A 638 -14.62 -3.38 -16.87
CA ARG A 638 -14.30 -4.82 -16.93
C ARG A 638 -14.16 -5.36 -18.36
N LYS A 639 -14.91 -4.83 -19.32
CA LYS A 639 -14.87 -5.25 -20.74
C LYS A 639 -13.74 -4.60 -21.55
N ALA A 640 -13.20 -3.47 -21.08
CA ALA A 640 -12.09 -2.78 -21.73
C ALA A 640 -10.74 -3.47 -21.45
N LEU A 641 -10.60 -4.08 -20.27
CA LEU A 641 -9.41 -4.80 -19.84
C LEU A 641 -9.42 -6.26 -20.28
N HIS A 642 -8.43 -6.64 -21.07
CA HIS A 642 -8.14 -7.99 -21.51
C HIS A 642 -6.89 -8.50 -20.78
N PRO A 643 -6.75 -9.80 -20.53
CA PRO A 643 -5.53 -10.30 -19.92
C PRO A 643 -4.26 -9.98 -20.74
N GLY A 644 -3.16 -9.69 -20.05
CA GLY A 644 -1.93 -9.15 -20.62
C GLY A 644 -1.88 -7.61 -20.69
N ASP A 645 -3.03 -6.93 -20.80
CA ASP A 645 -3.10 -5.46 -20.92
C ASP A 645 -2.34 -4.74 -19.79
N ILE A 646 -1.76 -3.58 -20.13
CA ILE A 646 -0.99 -2.75 -19.19
C ILE A 646 -1.91 -1.80 -18.44
N ILE A 647 -1.85 -1.86 -17.11
CA ILE A 647 -2.48 -0.90 -16.19
C ILE A 647 -1.39 -0.04 -15.56
N GLN A 648 -1.47 1.27 -15.79
CA GLN A 648 -0.56 2.25 -15.21
C GLN A 648 -1.10 2.75 -13.87
N LEU A 649 -0.30 2.65 -12.83
CA LEU A 649 -0.64 3.02 -11.45
C LEU A 649 0.21 4.23 -11.06
N ALA A 650 -0.32 5.42 -11.36
CA ALA A 650 0.40 6.67 -11.14
C ALA A 650 0.21 7.17 -9.70
N ARG A 651 1.27 7.74 -9.13
CA ARG A 651 1.32 8.23 -7.75
C ARG A 651 1.73 9.70 -7.73
N ALA A 652 0.81 10.59 -7.39
CA ALA A 652 1.15 12.00 -7.19
C ALA A 652 1.85 12.21 -5.83
N GLY A 653 2.77 13.18 -5.78
CA GLY A 653 3.86 13.19 -4.79
C GLY A 653 4.04 14.44 -3.92
N SER A 654 3.22 15.50 -4.05
CA SER A 654 3.33 16.70 -3.22
C SER A 654 2.90 16.48 -1.76
N VAL A 655 2.13 15.40 -1.51
CA VAL A 655 2.01 14.78 -0.18
C VAL A 655 2.53 13.35 -0.29
N PRO A 656 3.44 12.90 0.60
CA PRO A 656 3.79 11.49 0.70
C PRO A 656 2.52 10.68 1.02
N SER A 657 1.96 10.01 0.01
CA SER A 657 0.83 9.11 0.20
C SER A 657 1.32 7.89 1.00
N THR A 658 1.14 7.93 2.33
CA THR A 658 1.55 6.89 3.30
C THR A 658 0.82 5.56 3.14
N HIS A 659 0.11 5.39 2.03
CA HIS A 659 -0.81 4.32 1.75
C HIS A 659 -0.45 3.71 0.40
N VAL A 660 -0.45 2.39 0.33
CA VAL A 660 -0.36 1.59 -0.89
C VAL A 660 -1.68 0.85 -1.00
N ILE A 661 -2.14 0.66 -2.23
CA ILE A 661 -3.22 -0.28 -2.54
C ILE A 661 -2.52 -1.52 -3.11
N PRO A 662 -2.81 -2.74 -2.63
CA PRO A 662 -2.23 -3.96 -3.18
C PRO A 662 -2.91 -4.30 -4.50
N TRP A 663 -2.49 -3.59 -5.54
CA TRP A 663 -3.05 -3.68 -6.90
C TRP A 663 -2.98 -5.10 -7.47
N THR A 664 -2.02 -5.90 -7.03
CA THR A 664 -1.87 -7.33 -7.32
C THR A 664 -3.01 -8.18 -6.76
N LEU A 665 -3.50 -7.86 -5.56
CA LEU A 665 -4.52 -8.60 -4.83
C LEU A 665 -5.95 -8.26 -5.28
N ILE A 666 -6.15 -7.23 -6.09
CA ILE A 666 -7.49 -6.89 -6.59
C ILE A 666 -8.07 -8.07 -7.37
N TYR A 667 -9.27 -8.49 -6.96
CA TYR A 667 -9.96 -9.65 -7.51
C TYR A 667 -11.25 -9.20 -8.22
N ASP A 668 -11.33 -9.38 -9.53
CA ASP A 668 -12.41 -8.80 -10.32
C ASP A 668 -13.58 -9.73 -10.65
N HIS A 669 -13.42 -11.04 -10.44
CA HIS A 669 -14.46 -12.04 -10.66
C HIS A 669 -15.59 -11.91 -9.62
N PRO A 670 -16.86 -12.17 -9.97
CA PRO A 670 -17.99 -11.94 -9.06
C PRO A 670 -18.03 -12.94 -7.90
N LEU A 671 -17.92 -12.43 -6.66
CA LEU A 671 -18.13 -13.19 -5.43
C LEU A 671 -19.29 -12.58 -4.61
N GLU A 672 -20.17 -13.46 -4.12
CA GLU A 672 -21.25 -13.23 -3.16
C GLU A 672 -21.04 -14.21 -1.97
N PRO A 673 -20.01 -14.01 -1.12
CA PRO A 673 -19.53 -15.04 -0.18
C PRO A 673 -20.53 -15.42 0.93
N ASP A 674 -21.55 -14.60 1.16
CA ASP A 674 -22.56 -14.78 2.22
C ASP A 674 -23.82 -15.53 1.73
N ARG A 675 -23.88 -15.92 0.45
CA ARG A 675 -24.98 -16.71 -0.13
C ARG A 675 -24.83 -18.19 0.21
N SER A 676 -25.56 -18.66 1.22
CA SER A 676 -25.54 -20.07 1.65
C SER A 676 -26.05 -21.04 0.58
N ASP A 677 -26.92 -20.59 -0.32
CA ASP A 677 -27.43 -21.33 -1.47
C ASP A 677 -26.43 -21.42 -2.66
N LEU A 678 -25.39 -20.58 -2.64
CA LEU A 678 -24.37 -20.52 -3.68
C LEU A 678 -22.96 -20.57 -3.05
N PRO A 679 -22.51 -21.73 -2.54
CA PRO A 679 -21.20 -21.85 -1.90
C PRO A 679 -20.06 -21.53 -2.89
N LEU A 680 -18.95 -21.04 -2.35
CA LEU A 680 -17.72 -20.79 -3.10
C LEU A 680 -17.17 -22.08 -3.68
N LYS A 681 -16.86 -22.08 -4.98
CA LYS A 681 -16.30 -23.20 -5.72
C LYS A 681 -14.94 -22.83 -6.24
N ILE A 682 -13.96 -23.70 -6.07
CA ILE A 682 -12.66 -23.55 -6.71
C ILE A 682 -12.82 -23.79 -8.22
N CYS A 683 -12.18 -22.94 -9.04
CA CYS A 683 -12.15 -23.16 -10.48
C CYS A 683 -11.41 -24.46 -10.80
N ARG A 684 -11.97 -25.25 -11.72
CA ARG A 684 -11.43 -26.51 -12.24
C ARG A 684 -9.96 -26.44 -12.65
N VAL A 685 -9.47 -25.28 -13.09
CA VAL A 685 -8.06 -25.06 -13.42
C VAL A 685 -7.12 -25.42 -12.26
N VAL A 686 -7.54 -25.15 -11.01
CA VAL A 686 -6.75 -25.46 -9.82
C VAL A 686 -6.63 -26.97 -9.64
N GLU A 687 -7.73 -27.71 -9.81
CA GLU A 687 -7.78 -29.15 -9.54
C GLU A 687 -7.06 -29.98 -10.61
N GLU A 688 -6.99 -29.49 -11.85
CA GLU A 688 -6.33 -30.21 -12.96
C GLU A 688 -4.83 -29.94 -13.12
N GLN A 689 -4.31 -28.88 -12.49
CA GLN A 689 -2.94 -28.40 -12.70
C GLN A 689 -2.11 -28.34 -11.42
N TRP A 690 -2.74 -28.11 -10.27
CA TRP A 690 -2.10 -28.17 -8.96
C TRP A 690 -2.40 -29.52 -8.29
N ASP A 691 -1.83 -30.58 -8.87
CA ASP A 691 -1.80 -31.91 -8.25
C ASP A 691 -0.97 -31.87 -6.95
N ALA A 692 -1.36 -32.72 -5.98
CA ALA A 692 -0.59 -33.03 -4.78
C ALA A 692 0.80 -33.58 -5.12
N ASP A 693 0.88 -34.40 -6.18
CA ASP A 693 2.14 -34.89 -6.73
C ASP A 693 2.80 -33.83 -7.62
N PHE A 694 3.87 -33.20 -7.11
CA PHE A 694 4.64 -32.18 -7.83
C PHE A 694 5.17 -32.67 -9.18
N LEU A 695 5.50 -33.96 -9.33
CA LEU A 695 6.01 -34.54 -10.59
C LEU A 695 4.90 -34.75 -11.62
N LYS A 696 3.63 -34.82 -11.20
CA LYS A 696 2.46 -34.91 -12.09
C LYS A 696 1.88 -33.55 -12.48
N ARG A 697 2.28 -32.46 -11.82
CA ARG A 697 1.88 -31.12 -12.24
C ARG A 697 2.36 -30.87 -13.66
N LYS A 698 1.40 -30.73 -14.57
CA LYS A 698 1.65 -30.11 -15.87
C LYS A 698 2.17 -28.70 -15.57
N GLN A 699 3.41 -28.36 -15.94
CA GLN A 699 3.90 -26.99 -15.86
C GLN A 699 3.13 -26.18 -16.93
N PRO A 700 2.01 -25.51 -16.62
CA PRO A 700 0.96 -25.38 -17.62
C PRO A 700 1.18 -24.18 -18.55
N TYR A 701 1.95 -23.19 -18.08
CA TYR A 701 1.94 -21.83 -18.63
C TYR A 701 3.33 -21.18 -18.74
N ARG A 702 4.41 -21.96 -18.77
CA ARG A 702 5.77 -21.37 -18.87
C ARG A 702 6.05 -20.76 -20.25
N ASP A 703 5.47 -21.36 -21.30
CA ASP A 703 5.78 -21.07 -22.70
C ASP A 703 4.54 -20.66 -23.55
N GLN A 704 3.36 -20.50 -22.94
CA GLN A 704 2.13 -20.11 -23.63
C GLN A 704 1.59 -18.81 -23.03
N ASP A 705 1.17 -17.88 -23.90
CA ASP A 705 0.67 -16.53 -23.59
C ASP A 705 -0.75 -16.56 -22.96
N ILE A 706 -0.95 -17.47 -22.00
CA ILE A 706 -2.23 -17.78 -21.37
C ILE A 706 -2.37 -16.92 -20.12
N SER A 707 -2.74 -15.68 -20.37
CA SER A 707 -3.24 -14.74 -19.38
C SER A 707 -4.76 -14.92 -19.15
N VAL A 708 -5.44 -15.72 -19.98
CA VAL A 708 -6.88 -16.06 -19.92
C VAL A 708 -7.09 -17.43 -19.26
N CYS A 709 -8.07 -17.58 -18.36
CA CYS A 709 -8.38 -18.91 -17.82
C CYS A 709 -8.99 -19.81 -18.91
N PRO A 710 -8.51 -21.05 -19.13
CA PRO A 710 -9.11 -21.96 -20.11
C PRO A 710 -10.57 -22.34 -19.77
N TYR A 711 -10.98 -22.13 -18.52
CA TYR A 711 -12.32 -22.38 -17.99
C TYR A 711 -13.12 -21.09 -17.72
N GLU A 712 -12.72 -19.92 -18.27
CA GLU A 712 -13.45 -18.65 -18.04
C GLU A 712 -14.92 -18.71 -18.50
N GLY A 713 -15.22 -19.50 -19.53
CA GLY A 713 -16.59 -19.75 -19.99
C GLY A 713 -17.45 -20.64 -19.06
N GLU A 714 -16.83 -21.30 -18.07
CA GLU A 714 -17.50 -22.09 -17.02
C GLU A 714 -17.60 -21.31 -15.69
N HIS A 715 -17.11 -20.06 -15.63
CA HIS A 715 -17.13 -19.24 -14.41
C HIS A 715 -18.53 -18.69 -14.10
N GLU A 716 -19.28 -19.42 -13.29
CA GLU A 716 -20.45 -18.90 -12.57
C GLU A 716 -20.02 -17.96 -11.42
N PRO A 717 -20.92 -17.10 -10.89
CA PRO A 717 -20.65 -16.35 -9.66
C PRO A 717 -20.22 -17.29 -8.52
N ASN A 718 -19.35 -16.81 -7.62
CA ASN A 718 -18.69 -17.60 -6.58
C ASN A 718 -17.68 -18.66 -7.09
N THR A 719 -17.28 -18.62 -8.36
CA THR A 719 -16.12 -19.38 -8.86
C THR A 719 -14.80 -18.66 -8.54
N VAL A 720 -14.01 -19.24 -7.64
CA VAL A 720 -12.68 -18.75 -7.23
C VAL A 720 -11.61 -19.32 -8.15
N CYS A 721 -11.15 -18.48 -9.07
CA CYS A 721 -10.08 -18.75 -10.04
C CYS A 721 -8.85 -17.84 -9.79
N PRO A 722 -7.59 -18.34 -9.84
CA PRO A 722 -6.40 -17.49 -9.74
C PRO A 722 -6.32 -16.38 -10.80
N PHE A 723 -6.87 -16.62 -11.99
CA PHE A 723 -6.94 -15.65 -13.08
C PHE A 723 -7.84 -14.43 -12.78
N GLY A 724 -8.59 -14.43 -11.67
CA GLY A 724 -9.35 -13.26 -11.21
C GLY A 724 -8.49 -12.20 -10.50
N PHE A 725 -7.26 -12.52 -10.09
CA PHE A 725 -6.33 -11.54 -9.51
C PHE A 725 -5.64 -10.72 -10.59
N TRP A 726 -5.67 -9.40 -10.43
CA TRP A 726 -4.96 -8.46 -11.30
C TRP A 726 -3.46 -8.74 -11.39
N GLY A 727 -2.84 -9.21 -10.30
CA GLY A 727 -1.41 -9.55 -10.26
C GLY A 727 -1.01 -10.73 -11.15
N TYR A 728 -1.95 -11.62 -11.51
CA TYR A 728 -1.74 -12.74 -12.44
C TYR A 728 -2.33 -12.46 -13.85
N ARG A 729 -3.30 -11.54 -13.95
CA ARG A 729 -4.05 -11.26 -15.19
C ARG A 729 -3.45 -10.12 -16.03
N TYR A 730 -2.88 -9.09 -15.41
CA TYR A 730 -2.48 -7.85 -16.07
C TYR A 730 -1.01 -7.50 -15.84
N THR A 731 -0.43 -6.73 -16.77
CA THR A 731 0.89 -6.11 -16.56
C THR A 731 0.70 -4.83 -15.76
N LEU A 732 1.08 -4.83 -14.48
CA LEU A 732 0.94 -3.67 -13.60
C LEU A 732 2.26 -2.89 -13.57
N GLU A 733 2.23 -1.60 -13.91
CA GLU A 733 3.37 -0.69 -13.76
C GLU A 733 3.06 0.43 -12.76
N GLN A 734 4.03 0.83 -11.93
CA GLN A 734 3.95 2.06 -11.14
C GLN A 734 5.10 3.00 -11.52
N PRO A 735 5.02 3.70 -12.67
CA PRO A 735 6.10 4.55 -13.13
C PRO A 735 6.31 5.71 -12.17
N ILE A 736 7.56 5.84 -11.72
CA ILE A 736 8.00 6.86 -10.79
C ILE A 736 7.89 8.24 -11.45
N SER A 737 7.42 9.25 -10.71
CA SER A 737 7.29 10.62 -11.22
C SER A 737 8.66 11.21 -11.59
N ALA A 738 8.75 11.89 -12.72
CA ALA A 738 9.94 12.59 -13.22
C ALA A 738 10.24 13.93 -12.48
N LEU A 739 9.44 14.28 -11.47
CA LEU A 739 9.68 15.43 -10.60
C LEU A 739 10.75 15.10 -9.56
N LEU A 740 11.88 15.80 -9.65
CA LEU A 740 12.95 15.77 -8.66
C LEU A 740 13.26 17.19 -8.21
N ASN A 741 13.04 17.51 -6.93
CA ASN A 741 13.38 18.81 -6.33
C ASN A 741 12.95 20.05 -7.16
N GLN A 742 11.76 19.96 -7.79
CA GLN A 742 11.16 20.98 -8.66
C GLN A 742 11.87 21.21 -10.01
N ALA A 743 12.90 20.43 -10.33
CA ALA A 743 13.52 20.30 -11.64
C ALA A 743 12.98 19.06 -12.38
N TRP A 744 13.21 18.99 -13.70
CA TRP A 744 12.47 18.14 -14.65
C TRP A 744 13.36 17.07 -15.27
N ASP A 745 14.30 16.57 -14.47
CA ASP A 745 15.62 16.21 -14.99
C ASP A 745 15.77 14.70 -15.24
N VAL A 746 14.87 13.86 -14.73
CA VAL A 746 15.00 12.39 -14.82
C VAL A 746 13.68 11.73 -15.23
N GLU A 747 13.56 11.37 -16.51
CA GLU A 747 12.42 10.58 -17.01
C GLU A 747 12.44 9.13 -16.49
N PRO A 748 11.28 8.45 -16.36
CA PRO A 748 11.21 7.02 -16.05
C PRO A 748 12.07 6.21 -17.02
N ALA A 749 12.94 5.36 -16.48
CA ALA A 749 13.80 4.55 -17.33
C ALA A 749 12.99 3.48 -18.06
N ARG A 750 13.38 3.20 -19.30
CA ARG A 750 12.97 2.02 -20.07
C ARG A 750 14.14 1.07 -20.34
N ASN A 751 15.36 1.55 -20.16
CA ASN A 751 16.58 0.78 -20.34
C ASN A 751 17.48 0.95 -19.11
N ILE A 752 18.16 -0.13 -18.73
CA ILE A 752 19.27 -0.18 -17.78
C ILE A 752 20.53 -0.41 -18.62
N LEU A 753 21.49 0.52 -18.62
CA LEU A 753 22.70 0.38 -19.43
C LEU A 753 23.66 -0.62 -18.79
N ILE A 754 23.73 -1.83 -19.33
CA ILE A 754 24.56 -2.92 -18.77
C ILE A 754 25.89 -3.11 -19.49
N THR A 755 26.88 -3.53 -18.71
CA THR A 755 28.16 -4.09 -19.16
C THR A 755 28.09 -5.62 -19.15
N ASN A 756 29.19 -6.28 -19.53
CA ASN A 756 29.33 -7.73 -19.42
C ASN A 756 30.70 -8.04 -18.78
N PRO A 757 30.76 -8.51 -17.51
CA PRO A 757 29.64 -8.84 -16.62
C PRO A 757 28.81 -7.62 -16.16
N VAL A 758 27.64 -7.89 -15.60
CA VAL A 758 26.73 -6.88 -15.03
C VAL A 758 27.16 -6.49 -13.62
N LYS A 759 27.39 -5.21 -13.35
CA LYS A 759 27.76 -4.73 -12.00
C LYS A 759 26.58 -4.79 -11.04
N MET A 760 26.68 -5.60 -9.99
CA MET A 760 25.59 -5.81 -9.03
C MET A 760 26.03 -5.49 -7.60
N ALA A 761 25.46 -4.44 -7.01
CA ALA A 761 25.57 -4.17 -5.59
C ALA A 761 24.66 -5.15 -4.82
N VAL A 762 25.23 -5.89 -3.87
CA VAL A 762 24.47 -6.88 -3.09
C VAL A 762 24.62 -6.57 -1.60
N ALA A 763 23.50 -6.47 -0.90
CA ALA A 763 23.43 -6.34 0.56
C ALA A 763 22.60 -7.49 1.15
N ALA A 764 23.02 -8.07 2.28
CA ALA A 764 22.40 -9.27 2.82
C ALA A 764 22.38 -9.36 4.36
N THR A 765 21.27 -9.86 4.93
CA THR A 765 21.21 -10.41 6.31
C THR A 765 22.02 -11.71 6.42
N THR A 766 22.62 -11.96 7.58
CA THR A 766 23.43 -13.16 7.86
C THR A 766 22.78 -14.17 8.81
N ASP A 767 21.70 -13.83 9.53
CA ASP A 767 21.02 -14.72 10.48
C ASP A 767 20.05 -15.72 9.82
N ILE A 768 20.54 -16.35 8.75
CA ILE A 768 19.77 -17.30 7.93
C ILE A 768 20.01 -18.75 8.38
N PRO A 769 18.95 -19.55 8.63
CA PRO A 769 19.08 -20.93 9.11
C PRO A 769 19.84 -21.88 8.16
N ARG A 770 19.67 -21.74 6.84
CA ARG A 770 20.25 -22.65 5.84
C ARG A 770 21.31 -21.99 4.96
N GLN A 771 22.54 -21.95 5.49
CA GLN A 771 23.71 -21.35 4.84
C GLN A 771 24.07 -21.94 3.46
N SER A 772 23.74 -23.21 3.18
CA SER A 772 23.90 -23.83 1.85
C SER A 772 22.95 -23.21 0.82
N ARG A 773 21.64 -23.16 1.15
CA ARG A 773 20.60 -22.55 0.31
C ARG A 773 20.84 -21.05 0.10
N TYR A 774 21.36 -20.36 1.12
CA TYR A 774 21.81 -18.98 1.06
C TYR A 774 22.93 -18.77 0.03
N LYS A 775 23.99 -19.60 0.04
CA LYS A 775 25.06 -19.52 -0.97
C LYS A 775 24.55 -19.83 -2.38
N GLN A 776 23.75 -20.89 -2.52
CA GLN A 776 23.12 -21.26 -3.79
C GLN A 776 22.23 -20.15 -4.34
N HIS A 777 21.54 -19.40 -3.47
CA HIS A 777 20.68 -18.29 -3.86
C HIS A 777 21.46 -17.19 -4.61
N PHE A 778 22.55 -16.72 -4.01
CA PHE A 778 23.38 -15.69 -4.63
C PHE A 778 24.04 -16.20 -5.91
N GLN A 779 24.57 -17.43 -5.92
CA GLN A 779 25.11 -18.03 -7.15
C GLN A 779 24.05 -18.07 -8.27
N SER A 780 22.82 -18.50 -7.96
CA SER A 780 21.73 -18.56 -8.94
C SER A 780 21.34 -17.19 -9.49
N ILE A 781 21.37 -16.13 -8.67
CA ILE A 781 21.18 -14.75 -9.17
C ILE A 781 22.36 -14.32 -10.04
N GLN A 782 23.59 -14.58 -9.57
CA GLN A 782 24.81 -14.20 -10.27
C GLN A 782 24.88 -14.81 -11.68
N ASP A 783 24.60 -16.11 -11.78
CA ASP A 783 24.57 -16.85 -13.05
C ASP A 783 23.43 -16.36 -13.96
N SER A 784 22.26 -16.05 -13.39
CA SER A 784 21.07 -15.65 -14.18
C SER A 784 21.28 -14.39 -15.00
N VAL A 785 22.01 -13.40 -14.48
CA VAL A 785 22.27 -12.11 -15.15
C VAL A 785 23.74 -11.92 -15.55
N ASN A 786 24.58 -12.95 -15.41
CA ASN A 786 26.04 -12.89 -15.56
C ASN A 786 26.68 -11.70 -14.79
N ALA A 787 26.42 -11.64 -13.48
CA ALA A 787 26.83 -10.52 -12.64
C ALA A 787 28.25 -10.65 -12.05
N GLU A 788 28.90 -9.50 -11.91
CA GLU A 788 30.01 -9.27 -11.00
C GLU A 788 29.47 -8.55 -9.76
N TYR A 789 29.70 -9.13 -8.58
CA TYR A 789 29.28 -8.51 -7.33
C TYR A 789 30.27 -7.42 -6.92
N ILE A 790 29.75 -6.26 -6.55
CA ILE A 790 30.52 -5.13 -6.00
C ILE A 790 30.04 -4.82 -4.57
N PRO A 791 30.88 -4.99 -3.52
CA PRO A 791 32.10 -5.82 -3.52
C PRO A 791 31.79 -7.29 -3.82
N ASN A 792 32.84 -8.10 -4.03
CA ASN A 792 32.76 -9.52 -4.43
C ASN A 792 32.08 -10.47 -3.42
N ILE A 793 31.64 -9.94 -2.27
CA ILE A 793 30.83 -10.64 -1.26
C ILE A 793 29.64 -9.74 -0.90
N PRO A 794 28.46 -10.30 -0.55
CA PRO A 794 27.33 -9.50 -0.08
C PRO A 794 27.71 -8.61 1.10
N ALA A 795 27.41 -7.31 0.98
CA ALA A 795 27.64 -6.32 2.02
C ALA A 795 26.73 -6.60 3.23
N THR A 796 27.32 -6.63 4.43
CA THR A 796 26.64 -6.90 5.70
C THR A 796 26.62 -5.69 6.64
N GLU A 797 27.36 -4.64 6.29
CA GLU A 797 27.44 -3.38 7.03
C GLU A 797 27.01 -2.20 6.14
N ARG A 798 26.41 -1.20 6.76
CA ARG A 798 25.87 0.01 6.13
C ARG A 798 26.90 0.74 5.27
N ASP A 799 28.12 0.85 5.76
CA ASP A 799 29.21 1.53 5.06
C ASP A 799 29.69 0.73 3.85
N GLN A 800 29.66 -0.62 3.90
CA GLN A 800 29.90 -1.47 2.73
C GLN A 800 28.79 -1.33 1.68
N VAL A 801 27.53 -1.10 2.10
CA VAL A 801 26.42 -0.81 1.17
C VAL A 801 26.56 0.56 0.53
N ARG A 802 26.90 1.60 1.31
CA ARG A 802 27.24 2.92 0.73
C ARG A 802 28.29 2.78 -0.37
N ASP A 803 29.36 2.05 -0.09
CA ASP A 803 30.48 1.90 -1.01
C ASP A 803 30.13 1.03 -2.24
N SER A 804 29.23 0.04 -2.11
CA SER A 804 28.71 -0.75 -3.24
C SER A 804 27.77 0.03 -4.15
N LEU A 805 27.03 1.01 -3.61
CA LEU A 805 26.12 1.87 -4.37
C LEU A 805 26.84 2.91 -5.24
N ARG A 806 28.19 2.92 -5.28
CA ARG A 806 28.96 3.91 -6.06
C ARG A 806 28.60 3.90 -7.55
N ASP A 807 28.69 2.76 -8.24
CA ASP A 807 28.32 2.65 -9.66
C ASP A 807 27.67 1.32 -10.13
N PRO A 808 26.63 0.81 -9.44
CA PRO A 808 25.91 -0.40 -9.80
C PRO A 808 25.02 -0.24 -11.05
N GLN A 809 24.75 -1.37 -11.71
CA GLN A 809 23.68 -1.54 -12.72
C GLN A 809 22.46 -2.25 -12.12
N LEU A 810 22.70 -3.12 -11.14
CA LEU A 810 21.69 -3.77 -10.32
C LEU A 810 21.98 -3.55 -8.84
N VAL A 811 20.94 -3.41 -8.03
CA VAL A 811 21.05 -3.39 -6.57
C VAL A 811 20.11 -4.45 -6.01
N TYR A 812 20.63 -5.40 -5.23
CA TYR A 812 19.82 -6.41 -4.56
C TYR A 812 20.03 -6.35 -3.05
N ILE A 813 18.94 -6.16 -2.30
CA ILE A 813 18.97 -6.00 -0.84
C ILE A 813 18.11 -7.10 -0.21
N LEU A 814 18.75 -8.13 0.31
CA LEU A 814 18.12 -9.15 1.15
C LEU A 814 18.22 -8.70 2.62
N CYS A 815 17.10 -8.39 3.28
CA CYS A 815 17.15 -7.72 4.57
C CYS A 815 16.02 -8.12 5.53
N HIS A 816 16.12 -7.67 6.78
CA HIS A 816 14.99 -7.55 7.68
C HIS A 816 14.45 -6.13 7.65
N GLY A 817 13.18 -5.94 7.29
CA GLY A 817 12.55 -4.62 7.40
C GLY A 817 11.97 -4.40 8.78
N GLY A 818 12.04 -3.17 9.30
CA GLY A 818 11.50 -2.82 10.61
C GLY A 818 11.16 -1.34 10.74
N LYS A 819 10.65 -0.99 11.93
CA LYS A 819 10.21 0.36 12.29
C LYS A 819 10.73 0.76 13.67
N ASP A 820 10.98 2.05 13.84
CA ASP A 820 11.23 2.67 15.14
C ASP A 820 10.40 3.96 15.24
N GLY A 821 9.23 3.87 15.88
CA GLY A 821 8.24 4.95 15.92
C GLY A 821 7.63 5.22 14.55
N LYS A 822 8.10 6.26 13.86
CA LYS A 822 7.75 6.59 12.46
C LYS A 822 8.90 6.32 11.47
N LEU A 823 10.13 6.13 11.97
CA LEU A 823 11.28 5.88 11.13
C LEU A 823 11.28 4.43 10.66
N THR A 824 11.72 4.21 9.43
CA THR A 824 11.71 2.91 8.74
C THR A 824 13.13 2.47 8.53
N TYR A 825 13.39 1.17 8.53
CA TYR A 825 14.74 0.69 8.26
C TYR A 825 14.77 -0.69 7.59
N LEU A 826 15.86 -0.92 6.86
CA LEU A 826 16.32 -2.21 6.41
C LEU A 826 17.53 -2.59 7.27
N ASN A 827 17.51 -3.78 7.84
CA ASN A 827 18.59 -4.35 8.62
C ASN A 827 19.27 -5.47 7.82
N ILE A 828 20.59 -5.33 7.70
CA ILE A 828 21.51 -6.20 6.95
C ILE A 828 22.56 -6.77 7.92
N GLY A 829 23.33 -7.77 7.51
CA GLY A 829 24.20 -8.47 8.45
C GLY A 829 23.39 -9.15 9.56
N PRO A 830 23.91 -9.23 10.80
CA PRO A 830 23.21 -9.85 11.91
C PRO A 830 21.96 -9.06 12.32
N ARG A 831 20.85 -9.77 12.58
CA ARG A 831 19.61 -9.16 13.07
C ARG A 831 19.80 -8.36 14.35
N GLY A 832 19.45 -7.07 14.28
CA GLY A 832 19.56 -6.15 15.40
C GLY A 832 18.99 -4.76 15.11
N LYS A 833 19.29 -3.81 16.00
CA LYS A 833 19.10 -2.37 15.80
C LYS A 833 20.43 -1.61 15.85
N ASP A 834 21.54 -2.27 15.51
CA ASP A 834 22.85 -1.62 15.45
C ASP A 834 22.89 -0.68 14.23
N ALA A 835 23.34 0.56 14.43
CA ALA A 835 23.48 1.55 13.37
C ALA A 835 24.50 1.14 12.29
N LEU A 836 25.43 0.23 12.59
CA LEU A 836 26.34 -0.39 11.62
C LEU A 836 25.61 -1.31 10.64
N HIS A 837 24.47 -1.86 11.04
CA HIS A 837 23.69 -2.87 10.32
C HIS A 837 22.33 -2.35 9.86
N THR A 838 22.06 -1.05 10.01
CA THR A 838 20.74 -0.44 9.79
C THR A 838 20.84 0.65 8.72
N ILE A 839 20.01 0.54 7.68
CA ILE A 839 19.85 1.52 6.60
C ILE A 839 18.45 2.12 6.74
N THR A 840 18.35 3.44 6.83
CA THR A 840 17.11 4.22 6.86
C THR A 840 16.92 4.98 5.52
N PRO A 841 15.69 5.37 5.13
CA PRO A 841 15.43 5.99 3.82
C PRO A 841 16.15 7.32 3.55
N ASP A 842 16.57 8.05 4.57
CA ASP A 842 17.35 9.28 4.45
C ASP A 842 18.79 9.03 4.00
N LEU A 843 19.37 7.87 4.35
CA LEU A 843 20.79 7.60 4.10
C LEU A 843 21.18 7.54 2.62
N PRO A 844 20.42 6.89 1.70
CA PRO A 844 20.72 6.94 0.27
C PRO A 844 20.83 8.38 -0.26
N GLY A 845 19.92 9.28 0.14
CA GLY A 845 19.98 10.70 -0.23
C GLY A 845 21.24 11.39 0.30
N VAL A 846 21.54 11.21 1.58
CA VAL A 846 22.77 11.72 2.23
C VAL A 846 24.04 11.19 1.55
N TRP A 847 24.03 9.96 1.04
CA TRP A 847 25.17 9.40 0.30
C TRP A 847 25.33 10.03 -1.09
N GLY A 848 24.23 10.39 -1.76
CA GLY A 848 24.23 11.16 -3.00
C GLY A 848 24.73 12.60 -2.81
N GLU A 849 24.31 13.28 -1.74
CA GLU A 849 24.70 14.67 -1.43
C GLU A 849 26.19 14.85 -1.07
N HIS A 850 26.90 13.76 -0.76
CA HIS A 850 28.29 13.77 -0.29
C HIS A 850 29.27 13.01 -1.22
N ASP A 851 28.95 12.89 -2.51
CA ASP A 851 29.80 12.28 -3.56
C ASP A 851 30.24 10.82 -3.27
N TYR A 852 29.56 10.10 -2.37
CA TYR A 852 29.78 8.67 -2.17
C TYR A 852 29.21 7.85 -3.33
N ILE A 853 28.13 8.36 -3.92
CA ILE A 853 27.44 7.78 -5.07
C ILE A 853 27.76 8.60 -6.32
N ASP A 854 28.12 7.92 -7.41
CA ASP A 854 28.44 8.53 -8.69
C ASP A 854 27.13 8.86 -9.44
N LEU A 855 26.53 10.02 -9.12
CA LEU A 855 25.21 10.41 -9.63
C LEU A 855 25.18 10.53 -11.15
N ASP A 856 26.28 10.94 -11.80
CA ASP A 856 26.39 10.95 -13.27
C ASP A 856 26.27 9.53 -13.85
N LYS A 857 26.90 8.53 -13.21
CA LYS A 857 26.74 7.13 -13.61
C LYS A 857 25.37 6.57 -13.25
N TRP A 858 24.74 6.94 -12.13
CA TRP A 858 23.36 6.53 -11.84
C TRP A 858 22.39 7.12 -12.86
N HIS A 859 22.57 8.38 -13.24
CA HIS A 859 21.81 9.03 -14.31
C HIS A 859 21.97 8.31 -15.64
N ALA A 860 23.21 7.96 -16.04
CA ALA A 860 23.46 7.22 -17.27
C ALA A 860 22.95 5.76 -17.21
N THR A 861 23.15 5.07 -16.10
CA THR A 861 22.92 3.62 -15.95
C THR A 861 21.46 3.29 -15.65
N ARG A 862 20.78 4.15 -14.89
CA ARG A 862 19.41 3.99 -14.40
C ARG A 862 19.20 2.63 -13.70
N PRO A 863 19.95 2.31 -12.64
CA PRO A 863 19.97 0.95 -12.07
C PRO A 863 18.61 0.49 -11.53
N LEU A 864 18.37 -0.82 -11.60
CA LEU A 864 17.19 -1.45 -11.00
C LEU A 864 17.50 -1.92 -9.58
N VAL A 865 16.67 -1.51 -8.62
CA VAL A 865 16.77 -1.91 -7.22
C VAL A 865 15.73 -2.99 -6.92
N PHE A 866 16.14 -4.08 -6.29
CA PHE A 866 15.25 -5.15 -5.81
C PHE A 866 15.44 -5.34 -4.31
N ILE A 867 14.41 -5.02 -3.52
CA ILE A 867 14.40 -5.07 -2.06
C ILE A 867 13.56 -6.26 -1.60
N ASN A 868 14.18 -7.16 -0.84
CA ASN A 868 13.63 -8.44 -0.43
C ASN A 868 13.63 -8.53 1.11
N GLY A 869 12.55 -8.00 1.71
CA GLY A 869 12.43 -7.80 3.15
C GLY A 869 11.71 -8.94 3.87
N CYS A 870 12.36 -9.51 4.89
CA CYS A 870 11.83 -10.59 5.74
C CYS A 870 11.41 -10.06 7.12
N TYR A 871 10.39 -10.66 7.73
CA TYR A 871 9.84 -10.25 9.05
C TYR A 871 9.42 -8.77 9.12
N THR A 872 8.94 -8.23 8.00
CA THR A 872 8.53 -6.84 7.83
C THR A 872 7.16 -6.54 8.45
N THR A 873 6.81 -7.17 9.57
CA THR A 873 5.49 -7.07 10.25
C THR A 873 5.17 -5.68 10.80
N ASP A 874 6.04 -4.70 10.55
CA ASP A 874 5.88 -3.28 10.89
C ASP A 874 6.22 -2.38 9.68
N LEU A 875 6.62 -2.94 8.51
CA LEU A 875 6.64 -2.19 7.25
C LEU A 875 5.20 -2.01 6.76
N LEU A 876 4.49 -1.07 7.36
CA LEU A 876 3.31 -0.46 6.76
C LEU A 876 3.64 0.05 5.32
N PRO A 877 2.61 0.22 4.48
CA PRO A 877 2.75 0.70 3.09
C PRO A 877 3.66 1.91 2.84
N ASP A 878 3.64 2.89 3.73
CA ASP A 878 4.53 4.06 3.76
C ASP A 878 6.01 3.68 3.78
N LEU A 879 6.38 2.55 4.40
CA LEU A 879 7.77 2.25 4.68
C LEU A 879 8.54 1.78 3.44
N THR A 880 7.91 1.00 2.54
CA THR A 880 8.49 0.65 1.23
C THR A 880 8.60 1.89 0.33
N LEU A 881 7.62 2.79 0.39
CA LEU A 881 7.57 4.00 -0.45
C LEU A 881 8.65 5.02 -0.11
N ASN A 882 9.07 5.09 1.16
CA ASN A 882 10.20 5.93 1.55
C ASN A 882 11.50 5.46 0.87
N PHE A 883 11.74 4.14 0.75
CA PHE A 883 12.88 3.61 -0.01
C PHE A 883 12.71 3.75 -1.52
N VAL A 884 11.50 3.58 -2.07
CA VAL A 884 11.22 3.88 -3.49
C VAL A 884 11.56 5.33 -3.82
N SER A 885 11.20 6.27 -2.93
CA SER A 885 11.51 7.69 -3.08
C SER A 885 13.01 7.95 -2.94
N ALA A 886 13.68 7.37 -1.94
CA ALA A 886 15.12 7.53 -1.74
C ALA A 886 15.95 7.03 -2.93
N PHE A 887 15.60 5.87 -3.51
CA PHE A 887 16.26 5.36 -4.70
C PHE A 887 15.85 6.09 -5.99
N ARG A 888 14.62 6.62 -6.09
CA ARG A 888 14.26 7.59 -7.15
C ARG A 888 15.17 8.81 -7.11
N ASP A 889 15.40 9.37 -5.92
CA ASP A 889 16.18 10.60 -5.74
C ASP A 889 17.66 10.39 -6.09
N LEU A 890 18.15 9.15 -6.00
CA LEU A 890 19.43 8.69 -6.57
C LEU A 890 19.39 8.37 -8.08
N MET A 891 18.27 8.55 -8.76
CA MET A 891 18.09 8.22 -10.18
C MET A 891 18.13 6.70 -10.48
N ALA A 892 17.51 5.87 -9.64
CA ALA A 892 17.16 4.49 -10.00
C ALA A 892 16.19 4.46 -11.20
N GLY A 893 16.34 3.48 -12.08
CA GLY A 893 15.43 3.25 -13.20
C GLY A 893 14.10 2.64 -12.76
N GLY A 894 14.13 1.86 -11.68
CA GLY A 894 12.96 1.31 -11.01
C GLY A 894 13.31 0.68 -9.67
N VAL A 895 12.29 0.42 -8.85
CA VAL A 895 12.43 -0.25 -7.56
C VAL A 895 11.38 -1.36 -7.45
N ILE A 896 11.79 -2.58 -7.14
CA ILE A 896 10.91 -3.71 -6.84
C ILE A 896 10.99 -3.97 -5.33
N GLY A 897 9.84 -4.15 -4.69
CA GLY A 897 9.77 -4.47 -3.28
C GLY A 897 8.53 -5.28 -2.94
N THR A 898 8.44 -5.72 -1.68
CA THR A 898 7.25 -6.37 -1.14
C THR A 898 6.36 -5.38 -0.40
N GLU A 899 5.04 -5.58 -0.47
CA GLU A 899 4.05 -4.82 0.30
C GLU A 899 3.67 -5.52 1.63
N ILE A 900 4.21 -6.72 1.84
CA ILE A 900 3.94 -7.59 2.99
C ILE A 900 5.22 -8.32 3.45
N PRO A 901 5.21 -8.97 4.63
CA PRO A 901 6.26 -9.89 5.04
C PRO A 901 6.32 -11.13 4.14
N VAL A 902 7.53 -11.44 3.68
CA VAL A 902 7.84 -12.68 2.95
C VAL A 902 8.90 -13.43 3.77
N ALA A 903 8.76 -14.76 3.92
CA ALA A 903 9.82 -15.55 4.54
C ALA A 903 11.02 -15.69 3.60
N VAL A 904 12.23 -15.74 4.14
CA VAL A 904 13.47 -15.57 3.37
C VAL A 904 13.62 -16.59 2.25
N GLU A 905 13.16 -17.82 2.49
CA GLU A 905 13.13 -18.93 1.54
C GLU A 905 12.27 -18.65 0.29
N TYR A 906 11.11 -18.01 0.48
CA TYR A 906 10.26 -17.57 -0.62
C TYR A 906 10.82 -16.31 -1.30
N GLY A 907 11.46 -15.44 -0.51
CA GLY A 907 12.22 -14.31 -1.01
C GLY A 907 13.28 -14.76 -2.02
N TYR A 908 14.03 -15.83 -1.71
CA TYR A 908 15.02 -16.39 -2.63
C TYR A 908 14.43 -16.80 -3.96
N LEU A 909 13.36 -17.59 -3.90
CA LEU A 909 12.69 -18.14 -5.07
C LEU A 909 12.09 -17.04 -5.96
N ALA A 910 11.49 -16.00 -5.35
CA ALA A 910 10.96 -14.85 -6.08
C ALA A 910 12.06 -14.08 -6.81
N ALA A 911 13.15 -13.74 -6.12
CA ALA A 911 14.28 -13.03 -6.72
C ALA A 911 14.99 -13.87 -7.80
N GLU A 912 15.19 -15.17 -7.56
CA GLU A 912 15.74 -16.10 -8.56
C GLU A 912 14.89 -16.15 -9.83
N LYS A 913 13.57 -16.34 -9.72
CA LYS A 913 12.69 -16.38 -10.90
C LYS A 913 12.61 -15.04 -11.63
N PHE A 914 12.67 -13.94 -10.89
CA PHE A 914 12.73 -12.61 -11.49
C PHE A 914 14.05 -12.38 -12.27
N PHE A 915 15.20 -12.63 -11.66
CA PHE A 915 16.51 -12.43 -12.30
C PHE A 915 16.77 -13.45 -13.43
N GLU A 916 16.27 -14.69 -13.33
CA GLU A 916 16.29 -15.69 -14.42
C GLU A 916 15.58 -15.17 -15.67
N ARG A 917 14.48 -14.43 -15.50
CA ARG A 917 13.69 -13.86 -16.60
C ARG A 917 14.32 -12.58 -17.16
N LEU A 918 14.69 -11.64 -16.29
CA LEU A 918 15.37 -10.40 -16.68
C LEU A 918 16.68 -10.68 -17.43
N GLY A 919 17.46 -11.67 -16.99
CA GLY A 919 18.71 -12.10 -17.64
C GLY A 919 18.53 -12.75 -19.01
N ARG A 920 17.35 -13.34 -19.29
CA ARG A 920 16.94 -13.80 -20.63
C ARG A 920 16.50 -12.66 -21.55
N GLY A 921 16.42 -11.44 -21.04
CA GLY A 921 15.99 -10.26 -21.78
C GLY A 921 14.49 -9.97 -21.69
N GLU A 922 13.75 -10.61 -20.78
CA GLU A 922 12.39 -10.16 -20.46
C GLU A 922 12.44 -8.74 -19.85
N ASP A 923 11.43 -7.92 -20.16
CA ASP A 923 11.23 -6.64 -19.46
C ASP A 923 10.71 -6.84 -18.03
N VAL A 924 10.84 -5.83 -17.16
CA VAL A 924 10.44 -5.90 -15.74
C VAL A 924 8.98 -6.31 -15.55
N GLY A 925 8.07 -5.83 -16.40
CA GLY A 925 6.66 -6.19 -16.36
C GLY A 925 6.43 -7.67 -16.66
N GLN A 926 7.08 -8.18 -17.71
CA GLN A 926 7.08 -9.60 -18.06
C GLN A 926 7.76 -10.46 -16.99
N ALA A 927 8.95 -10.09 -16.54
CA ALA A 927 9.73 -10.82 -15.55
C ALA A 927 9.00 -10.91 -14.20
N ILE A 928 8.31 -9.85 -13.76
CA ILE A 928 7.45 -9.88 -12.56
C ILE A 928 6.23 -10.76 -12.78
N LEU A 929 5.48 -10.59 -13.89
CA LEU A 929 4.28 -11.39 -14.15
C LEU A 929 4.63 -12.89 -14.27
N GLY A 930 5.71 -13.21 -14.98
CA GLY A 930 6.25 -14.55 -15.11
C GLY A 930 6.73 -15.15 -13.78
N MET A 931 7.44 -14.37 -12.96
CA MET A 931 7.84 -14.78 -11.60
C MET A 931 6.62 -15.08 -10.71
N ARG A 932 5.55 -14.28 -10.80
CA ARG A 932 4.29 -14.54 -10.10
C ARG A 932 3.67 -15.86 -10.53
N TRP A 933 3.62 -16.15 -11.83
CA TRP A 933 3.16 -17.42 -12.36
C TRP A 933 4.07 -18.60 -11.97
N ASP A 934 5.39 -18.43 -11.97
CA ASP A 934 6.35 -19.45 -11.53
C ASP A 934 6.16 -19.81 -10.04
N LEU A 935 5.87 -18.83 -9.18
CA LEU A 935 5.51 -19.06 -7.77
C LEU A 935 4.13 -19.71 -7.61
N LEU A 936 3.14 -19.23 -8.37
CA LEU A 936 1.79 -19.79 -8.36
C LEU A 936 1.82 -21.26 -8.75
N ASN A 937 2.50 -21.64 -9.84
CA ASN A 937 2.67 -23.03 -10.31
C ASN A 937 3.35 -23.95 -9.26
N GLN A 938 4.19 -23.38 -8.38
CA GLN A 938 4.77 -24.10 -7.25
C GLN A 938 3.81 -24.27 -6.06
N GLY A 939 2.65 -23.61 -6.10
CA GLY A 939 1.62 -23.64 -5.06
C GLY A 939 1.69 -22.46 -4.09
N SER A 940 2.32 -21.34 -4.49
CA SER A 940 2.54 -20.18 -3.62
C SER A 940 1.89 -18.91 -4.18
N LEU A 941 1.02 -18.30 -3.38
CA LEU A 941 0.37 -17.02 -3.70
C LEU A 941 1.26 -15.79 -3.40
N LEU A 942 2.47 -16.01 -2.87
CA LEU A 942 3.40 -14.94 -2.47
C LEU A 942 3.90 -14.07 -3.63
N GLY A 943 3.77 -14.49 -4.89
CA GLY A 943 4.04 -13.59 -6.02
C GLY A 943 3.21 -12.30 -5.97
N LEU A 944 1.99 -12.36 -5.42
CA LEU A 944 1.14 -11.19 -5.25
C LEU A 944 1.69 -10.18 -4.24
N ALA A 945 2.70 -10.53 -3.42
CA ALA A 945 3.38 -9.61 -2.51
C ALA A 945 4.27 -8.57 -3.21
N TYR A 946 4.74 -8.87 -4.43
CA TYR A 946 5.78 -8.11 -5.12
C TYR A 946 5.19 -7.04 -6.05
N THR A 947 5.66 -5.81 -5.90
CA THR A 947 5.22 -4.65 -6.69
C THR A 947 6.39 -3.97 -7.39
N PRO A 948 6.33 -3.77 -8.73
CA PRO A 948 7.31 -3.00 -9.47
C PRO A 948 6.95 -1.51 -9.52
N TYR A 949 7.75 -0.68 -8.85
CA TYR A 949 7.80 0.76 -9.02
C TYR A 949 8.73 1.10 -10.19
N ALA A 950 8.29 0.76 -11.40
CA ALA A 950 9.03 0.91 -12.65
C ALA A 950 8.06 1.09 -13.82
N MET A 951 8.59 1.47 -15.00
CA MET A 951 7.91 1.24 -16.28
C MET A 951 7.82 -0.26 -16.56
N ALA A 952 6.72 -0.75 -17.14
CA ALA A 952 6.59 -2.17 -17.47
C ALA A 952 7.71 -2.66 -18.41
N ASP A 953 8.13 -1.83 -19.36
CA ASP A 953 9.13 -2.21 -20.37
C ASP A 953 10.58 -1.89 -19.99
N LEU A 954 10.86 -1.60 -18.71
CA LEU A 954 12.22 -1.45 -18.22
C LEU A 954 13.01 -2.75 -18.44
N ARG A 955 14.11 -2.70 -19.19
CA ARG A 955 14.90 -3.88 -19.59
C ARG A 955 16.39 -3.60 -19.65
N PHE A 956 17.20 -4.63 -19.84
CA PHE A 956 18.64 -4.46 -20.11
C PHE A 956 18.88 -3.94 -21.53
N GLU A 957 19.68 -2.89 -21.63
CA GLU A 957 20.28 -2.41 -22.88
C GLU A 957 21.79 -2.59 -22.77
N ARG A 958 22.36 -3.47 -23.61
CA ARG A 958 23.82 -3.64 -23.67
C ARG A 958 24.41 -2.39 -24.28
N GLN A 959 25.41 -1.82 -23.62
CA GLN A 959 26.22 -0.77 -24.26
C GLN A 959 26.76 -1.33 -25.59
N PRO A 960 26.60 -0.61 -26.71
CA PRO A 960 27.21 -1.03 -27.97
C PRO A 960 28.71 -1.11 -27.75
N SER A 961 29.29 -2.29 -27.99
CA SER A 961 30.74 -2.47 -27.95
C SER A 961 31.35 -1.42 -28.86
N GLN A 962 32.16 -0.50 -28.31
CA GLN A 962 32.91 0.44 -29.14
C GLN A 962 33.64 -0.39 -30.20
N PRO A 963 33.47 -0.09 -31.50
CA PRO A 963 34.16 -0.84 -32.54
C PRO A 963 35.65 -0.76 -32.23
N ALA A 964 36.27 -1.93 -32.05
CA ALA A 964 37.67 -2.01 -31.64
C ALA A 964 38.49 -1.14 -32.58
N ALA A 965 39.14 -0.09 -32.05
CA ALA A 965 39.82 0.91 -32.85
C ALA A 965 40.77 0.20 -33.81
N SER A 966 40.48 0.28 -35.12
CA SER A 966 41.20 -0.52 -36.11
C SER A 966 42.66 -0.09 -36.11
N SER A 967 43.54 -0.97 -35.62
CA SER A 967 44.99 -0.75 -35.53
C SER A 967 45.65 -0.87 -36.90
N THR A 968 45.21 -0.01 -37.82
CA THR A 968 45.66 0.12 -39.21
C THR A 968 46.01 1.58 -39.50
N GLU A 969 46.88 2.16 -38.68
CA GLU A 969 47.82 3.21 -39.07
C GLU A 969 49.19 2.90 -38.48
N LEU A 970 50.09 2.38 -39.34
CA LEU A 970 51.55 2.38 -39.19
C LEU A 970 52.19 2.26 -40.58
#